data_AF-A0A7I8VAW8-F1
#
_entry.id   AF-A0A7I8VAW8-F1
#
_cell.length_a   1.000
_cell.length_b   1.000
_cell.length_c   1.000
_cell.angle_alpha   90.00
_cell.angle_beta   90.00
_cell.angle_gamma   90.00
#
_symmetry.space_group_name_H-M   'P 1'
#
loop_
_entity.id
_entity.type
_entity.pdbx_description
1 polymer ?
#
loop_
_entity_poly.entity_id
_entity_poly.type
_entity_poly.pdbx_seq_one_letter_code
_entity_poly.pdbx_strand_id
1 'polypeptide(L)'
;MPLAHPIENAGYISYLLQCWVFGIVRKKNWKDNIRKFITPAEYDSKTVHMSLKELIDKDRKNGKNISILKHLFTLSKSAILKGYLYRSFAVTFRMIIPFLLQKIVFDLENKVTYTTYLATFTLIFFLLSDGFFAKLSTLIATYRAIAVRAALSCCIFEKTMKIDYQASHELTTGFILSTISTDVEKMYVFASYVGAIVSGSLLLIIVTVLIAIFYNPFAALGYFSLNLTIVSFLCFFGFKQGSFRAKIAEKSDKRILFMNEILTGMQTIKMQVWEKYFIKTLEKLRESEILEIFNTYIFRNLNKAIAIVGVRLSTFLVITICKLLGQDNFTYPIYIRLLLIISFTECDIFQYAPLCFYIINEIKSSMGRVNKLLNAQDKNDNEKEISLEQKASLKRDDLVFAACKIKTEWKNTCSEKLKYCLRDVTIKAPESKLIGIYGSVGSGKSTLLLTILKEIPLLSGFLRRPSKISFAPQLSWLFNGSIKQNILFHESLDEKKYRRVLHATSLEKDISGWVNGDQTLVGERGLMLSGGQKARIVLARAIYRAADLYLLDDPLSALDKEVGGEIMARCIKGYLKDKLTILVTHQVSLLKQADVVFELENGICREVAASSIKKFKCEHSKQKSDDTSYEEQFIEEEDSSTGFAGLKTYYNYFKNGTLVITYLCSTFDAFQFSLKIMADFDIAMVSVQRITQYSTLSQEQDKIDNSVEKSPSWPQNGHIKFKNVSLRYDEGLPLVLKSLNFEIKTGEKIGVVGRTGAGKSSLLAALFQLTKIEGQIILDDIDIVNNLELSKSRSAISVIPQDPILFSGSFRSNLDPFDTYTDDEIWSCLEKVQLSQRVFNQREQLDSQIMEGGKNLSVGERQLFCLARAILKKSHLLVIDEATANVDNKTDKNIQEILKIQFKKCTMIIIAHRLETIKHCDRIIVMYNGQIVESGSYNDLMEKKEYLYTLANS
;
A
#
# COMPACT_ATOMS: atom_id res chain seq x y z
N MET A 1 -21.26 -9.78 -23.17
CA MET A 1 -22.19 -10.46 -22.25
C MET A 1 -21.39 -11.38 -21.33
N PRO A 2 -21.85 -11.60 -20.08
CA PRO A 2 -21.31 -12.65 -19.22
C PRO A 2 -21.70 -14.03 -19.73
N LEU A 3 -20.97 -15.08 -19.34
CA LEU A 3 -21.18 -16.47 -19.73
C LEU A 3 -21.61 -17.31 -18.52
N ALA A 4 -22.58 -18.22 -18.70
CA ALA A 4 -22.91 -19.23 -17.70
C ALA A 4 -21.69 -20.13 -17.41
N HIS A 5 -21.57 -20.65 -16.18
CA HIS A 5 -20.39 -21.41 -15.79
C HIS A 5 -20.42 -22.82 -16.40
N PRO A 6 -19.30 -23.35 -16.94
CA PRO A 6 -19.25 -24.73 -17.45
C PRO A 6 -19.52 -25.84 -16.41
N ILE A 7 -19.69 -25.49 -15.12
CA ILE A 7 -20.15 -26.41 -14.06
C ILE A 7 -21.68 -26.60 -14.12
N GLU A 8 -22.43 -25.54 -14.42
CA GLU A 8 -23.91 -25.56 -14.41
C GLU A 8 -24.46 -26.49 -15.50
N ASN A 9 -23.70 -26.64 -16.60
CA ASN A 9 -23.98 -27.57 -17.70
C ASN A 9 -23.14 -28.87 -17.61
N ALA A 10 -22.43 -29.13 -16.50
CA ALA A 10 -21.64 -30.35 -16.34
C ALA A 10 -22.48 -31.49 -15.77
N GLY A 11 -22.73 -32.53 -16.58
CA GLY A 11 -23.29 -33.79 -16.08
C GLY A 11 -22.43 -34.39 -14.96
N TYR A 12 -23.05 -35.15 -14.06
CA TYR A 12 -22.47 -35.62 -12.78
C TYR A 12 -21.04 -36.18 -12.88
N ILE A 13 -20.75 -37.00 -13.90
CA ILE A 13 -19.41 -37.56 -14.16
C ILE A 13 -18.38 -36.47 -14.49
N SER A 14 -18.75 -35.49 -15.32
CA SER A 14 -17.90 -34.35 -15.69
C SER A 14 -17.64 -33.42 -14.50
N TYR A 15 -18.62 -33.23 -13.63
CA TYR A 15 -18.45 -32.50 -12.36
C TYR A 15 -17.44 -33.22 -11.43
N LEU A 16 -17.66 -34.52 -11.17
CA LEU A 16 -16.80 -35.31 -10.27
C LEU A 16 -15.37 -35.47 -10.77
N LEU A 17 -15.16 -35.72 -12.07
CA LEU A 17 -13.84 -35.88 -12.70
C LEU A 17 -13.24 -34.54 -13.19
N GLN A 18 -13.91 -33.42 -12.93
CA GLN A 18 -13.53 -32.07 -13.35
C GLN A 18 -13.33 -31.88 -14.89
N CYS A 19 -13.90 -32.76 -15.71
CA CYS A 19 -13.66 -32.80 -17.16
C CYS A 19 -14.05 -31.51 -17.90
N TRP A 20 -14.99 -30.74 -17.35
CA TRP A 20 -15.40 -29.42 -17.87
C TRP A 20 -14.23 -28.43 -17.99
N VAL A 21 -13.16 -28.58 -17.20
CA VAL A 21 -11.95 -27.73 -17.26
C VAL A 21 -11.24 -27.85 -18.62
N PHE A 22 -11.16 -29.06 -19.21
CA PHE A 22 -10.56 -29.26 -20.54
C PHE A 22 -11.34 -28.50 -21.64
N GLY A 23 -12.66 -28.38 -21.49
CA GLY A 23 -13.52 -27.59 -22.38
C GLY A 23 -13.29 -26.07 -22.31
N ILE A 24 -12.64 -25.58 -21.24
CA ILE A 24 -12.15 -24.21 -21.14
C ILE A 24 -10.78 -24.11 -21.82
N VAL A 25 -9.81 -24.93 -21.38
CA VAL A 25 -8.40 -24.86 -21.79
C VAL A 25 -8.20 -25.09 -23.31
N ARG A 26 -9.03 -25.94 -23.94
CA ARG A 26 -8.95 -26.23 -25.39
C ARG A 26 -9.32 -25.05 -26.31
N LYS A 27 -9.87 -23.94 -25.78
CA LYS A 27 -10.25 -22.75 -26.57
C LYS A 27 -9.07 -21.77 -26.66
N LYS A 28 -8.67 -21.31 -27.86
CA LYS A 28 -7.52 -20.39 -28.04
C LYS A 28 -7.55 -19.18 -27.08
N ASN A 29 -8.70 -18.54 -26.90
CA ASN A 29 -8.87 -17.36 -26.02
C ASN A 29 -9.34 -17.74 -24.60
N TRP A 30 -8.90 -18.88 -24.04
CA TRP A 30 -9.36 -19.35 -22.72
C TRP A 30 -9.10 -18.33 -21.59
N LYS A 31 -7.97 -17.61 -21.63
CA LYS A 31 -7.59 -16.59 -20.65
C LYS A 31 -8.61 -15.45 -20.55
N ASP A 32 -9.11 -14.97 -21.69
CA ASP A 32 -10.12 -13.89 -21.72
C ASP A 32 -11.53 -14.38 -21.37
N ASN A 33 -11.81 -15.66 -21.63
CA ASN A 33 -13.11 -16.26 -21.33
C ASN A 33 -13.27 -16.57 -19.84
N ILE A 34 -12.19 -16.91 -19.13
CA ILE A 34 -12.20 -17.05 -17.66
C ILE A 34 -12.74 -15.78 -16.97
N ARG A 35 -12.35 -14.59 -17.47
CA ARG A 35 -12.80 -13.29 -16.94
C ARG A 35 -14.28 -12.96 -17.22
N LYS A 36 -14.99 -13.80 -17.99
CA LYS A 36 -16.37 -13.55 -18.44
C LYS A 36 -17.40 -14.52 -17.82
N PHE A 37 -16.98 -15.57 -17.12
CA PHE A 37 -17.90 -16.50 -16.48
C PHE A 37 -18.54 -15.93 -15.21
N ILE A 38 -19.82 -16.21 -15.01
CA ILE A 38 -20.53 -16.00 -13.74
C ILE A 38 -20.14 -17.14 -12.78
N THR A 39 -20.03 -16.87 -11.48
CA THR A 39 -19.86 -17.90 -10.45
C THR A 39 -21.20 -18.56 -10.09
N PRO A 40 -21.33 -19.90 -10.05
CA PRO A 40 -22.60 -20.57 -9.75
C PRO A 40 -23.17 -20.24 -8.38
N ALA A 41 -24.50 -20.23 -8.27
CA ALA A 41 -25.22 -19.83 -7.05
C ALA A 41 -24.88 -20.68 -5.81
N GLU A 42 -24.57 -21.97 -5.97
CA GLU A 42 -24.19 -22.86 -4.85
C GLU A 42 -22.85 -22.48 -4.20
N TYR A 43 -22.02 -21.70 -4.91
CA TYR A 43 -20.76 -21.14 -4.42
C TYR A 43 -20.83 -19.62 -4.18
N ASP A 44 -22.02 -18.99 -4.21
CA ASP A 44 -22.15 -17.54 -4.07
C ASP A 44 -21.66 -17.06 -2.69
N SER A 45 -20.65 -16.20 -2.73
CA SER A 45 -20.05 -15.58 -1.55
C SER A 45 -21.05 -14.71 -0.78
N LYS A 46 -22.10 -14.19 -1.43
CA LYS A 46 -23.18 -13.43 -0.79
C LYS A 46 -23.88 -14.23 0.32
N THR A 47 -24.19 -15.50 0.07
CA THR A 47 -24.89 -16.35 1.07
C THR A 47 -24.02 -16.58 2.29
N VAL A 48 -22.72 -16.85 2.10
CA VAL A 48 -21.75 -17.03 3.20
C VAL A 48 -21.52 -15.70 3.94
N HIS A 49 -21.49 -14.58 3.22
CA HIS A 49 -21.39 -13.23 3.81
C HIS A 49 -22.60 -12.90 4.69
N MET A 50 -23.84 -13.15 4.22
CA MET A 50 -25.06 -12.89 5.00
C MET A 50 -25.07 -13.71 6.30
N SER A 51 -24.81 -15.02 6.25
CA SER A 51 -24.75 -15.84 7.47
C SER A 51 -23.60 -15.47 8.41
N LEU A 52 -22.46 -14.99 7.89
CA LEU A 52 -21.36 -14.46 8.71
C LEU A 52 -21.75 -13.15 9.41
N LYS A 53 -22.46 -12.27 8.70
CA LYS A 53 -22.95 -10.98 9.18
C LYS A 53 -24.00 -11.15 10.29
N GLU A 54 -24.98 -12.04 10.10
CA GLU A 54 -25.96 -12.41 11.13
C GLU A 54 -25.32 -12.91 12.42
N LEU A 55 -24.27 -13.74 12.31
CA LEU A 55 -23.52 -14.24 13.48
C LEU A 55 -22.76 -13.13 14.21
N ILE A 56 -22.10 -12.23 13.47
CA ILE A 56 -21.39 -11.07 14.03
C ILE A 56 -22.39 -10.11 14.72
N ASP A 57 -23.51 -9.80 14.08
CA ASP A 57 -24.56 -8.94 14.64
C ASP A 57 -25.25 -9.58 15.86
N LYS A 58 -25.29 -10.92 15.95
CA LYS A 58 -25.77 -11.65 17.12
C LYS A 58 -24.80 -11.57 18.31
N ASP A 59 -23.49 -11.78 18.11
CA ASP A 59 -22.51 -11.61 19.20
C ASP A 59 -22.42 -10.12 19.65
N ARG A 60 -22.56 -9.15 18.73
CA ARG A 60 -22.71 -7.72 19.03
C ARG A 60 -23.92 -7.41 19.91
N LYS A 61 -25.12 -7.91 19.54
CA LYS A 61 -26.35 -7.76 20.36
C LYS A 61 -26.24 -8.37 21.75
N ASN A 62 -25.37 -9.36 21.93
CA ASN A 62 -25.10 -10.01 23.22
C ASN A 62 -24.00 -9.32 24.04
N GLY A 63 -23.43 -8.20 23.57
CA GLY A 63 -22.32 -7.50 24.25
C GLY A 63 -21.01 -8.30 24.30
N LYS A 64 -20.80 -9.25 23.38
CA LYS A 64 -19.65 -10.17 23.41
C LYS A 64 -18.60 -9.78 22.36
N ASN A 65 -17.33 -9.79 22.78
CA ASN A 65 -16.17 -9.62 21.89
C ASN A 65 -16.26 -10.63 20.73
N ILE A 66 -16.24 -10.12 19.49
CA ILE A 66 -16.44 -10.91 18.28
C ILE A 66 -15.27 -11.89 18.12
N SER A 67 -15.54 -13.18 18.29
CA SER A 67 -14.56 -14.26 18.09
C SER A 67 -14.72 -14.89 16.71
N ILE A 68 -13.92 -14.45 15.74
CA ILE A 68 -14.03 -14.87 14.34
C ILE A 68 -13.88 -16.39 14.18
N LEU A 69 -12.97 -17.03 14.94
CA LEU A 69 -12.74 -18.50 14.87
C LEU A 69 -14.03 -19.30 15.05
N LYS A 70 -14.84 -18.94 16.05
CA LYS A 70 -16.13 -19.59 16.38
C LYS A 70 -17.11 -19.48 15.21
N HIS A 71 -17.17 -18.33 14.55
CA HIS A 71 -18.04 -18.09 13.40
C HIS A 71 -17.54 -18.83 12.16
N LEU A 72 -16.24 -18.80 11.86
CA LEU A 72 -15.67 -19.54 10.74
C LEU A 72 -15.84 -21.05 10.90
N PHE A 73 -15.63 -21.60 12.11
CA PHE A 73 -15.90 -23.01 12.38
C PHE A 73 -17.40 -23.35 12.22
N THR A 74 -18.29 -22.51 12.74
CA THR A 74 -19.75 -22.70 12.60
C THR A 74 -20.20 -22.70 11.13
N LEU A 75 -19.62 -21.84 10.28
CA LEU A 75 -19.90 -21.74 8.85
C LEU A 75 -19.24 -22.84 7.99
N SER A 76 -18.17 -23.45 8.48
CA SER A 76 -17.39 -24.46 7.73
C SER A 76 -17.63 -25.90 8.21
N LYS A 77 -18.24 -26.14 9.37
CA LYS A 77 -18.43 -27.46 9.99
C LYS A 77 -18.94 -28.55 9.04
N SER A 78 -19.88 -28.24 8.14
CA SER A 78 -20.43 -29.20 7.17
C SER A 78 -19.45 -29.55 6.04
N ALA A 79 -18.63 -28.59 5.59
CA ALA A 79 -17.56 -28.82 4.62
C ALA A 79 -16.37 -29.55 5.25
N ILE A 80 -16.01 -29.21 6.49
CA ILE A 80 -14.97 -29.91 7.27
C ILE A 80 -15.40 -31.37 7.50
N LEU A 81 -16.65 -31.62 7.90
CA LEU A 81 -17.17 -32.98 8.10
C LEU A 81 -17.19 -33.79 6.79
N LYS A 82 -17.69 -33.21 5.68
CA LYS A 82 -17.63 -33.87 4.35
C LYS A 82 -16.19 -34.15 3.91
N GLY A 83 -15.29 -33.18 4.04
CA GLY A 83 -13.88 -33.32 3.72
C GLY A 83 -13.18 -34.40 4.55
N TYR A 84 -13.46 -34.44 5.86
CA TYR A 84 -12.99 -35.50 6.75
C TYR A 84 -13.51 -36.88 6.32
N LEU A 85 -14.82 -37.03 6.09
CA LEU A 85 -15.40 -38.32 5.66
C LEU A 85 -14.78 -38.84 4.35
N TYR A 86 -14.63 -37.98 3.34
CA TYR A 86 -13.95 -38.37 2.09
C TYR A 86 -12.46 -38.66 2.31
N ARG A 87 -11.78 -37.95 3.21
CA ARG A 87 -10.38 -38.28 3.56
C ARG A 87 -10.26 -39.62 4.29
N SER A 88 -11.19 -39.94 5.20
CA SER A 88 -11.27 -41.25 5.85
C SER A 88 -11.47 -42.37 4.84
N PHE A 89 -12.40 -42.24 3.89
CA PHE A 89 -12.57 -43.23 2.81
C PHE A 89 -11.29 -43.43 1.99
N ALA A 90 -10.63 -42.33 1.57
CA ALA A 90 -9.36 -42.40 0.83
C ALA A 90 -8.28 -43.18 1.61
N VAL A 91 -8.10 -42.86 2.90
CA VAL A 91 -7.16 -43.54 3.80
C VAL A 91 -7.52 -45.01 4.02
N THR A 92 -8.80 -45.35 4.18
CA THR A 92 -9.26 -46.75 4.29
C THR A 92 -8.94 -47.54 3.03
N PHE A 93 -9.17 -46.99 1.84
CA PHE A 93 -8.81 -47.65 0.58
C PHE A 93 -7.30 -47.78 0.41
N ARG A 94 -6.52 -46.76 0.77
CA ARG A 94 -5.05 -46.82 0.78
C ARG A 94 -4.52 -47.94 1.66
N MET A 95 -5.18 -48.22 2.80
CA MET A 95 -4.77 -49.29 3.71
C MET A 95 -5.06 -50.71 3.22
N ILE A 96 -5.86 -50.89 2.16
CA ILE A 96 -6.09 -52.20 1.52
C ILE A 96 -4.95 -52.54 0.53
N ILE A 97 -4.33 -51.51 -0.08
CA ILE A 97 -3.27 -51.65 -1.08
C ILE A 97 -2.11 -52.57 -0.63
N PRO A 98 -1.53 -52.44 0.58
CA PRO A 98 -0.40 -53.29 1.02
C PRO A 98 -0.74 -54.78 1.12
N PHE A 99 -1.99 -55.13 1.45
CA PHE A 99 -2.42 -56.52 1.58
C PHE A 99 -2.67 -57.17 0.21
N LEU A 100 -3.27 -56.43 -0.73
CA LEU A 100 -3.40 -56.88 -2.12
C LEU A 100 -2.03 -57.03 -2.78
N LEU A 101 -1.13 -56.06 -2.57
CA LEU A 101 0.22 -56.08 -3.12
C LEU A 101 1.05 -57.23 -2.51
N GLN A 102 0.94 -57.51 -1.20
CA GLN A 102 1.51 -58.73 -0.59
C GLN A 102 1.06 -59.99 -1.32
N LYS A 103 -0.25 -60.16 -1.54
CA LYS A 103 -0.78 -61.35 -2.22
C LYS A 103 -0.25 -61.46 -3.65
N ILE A 104 -0.22 -60.37 -4.39
CA ILE A 104 0.32 -60.34 -5.76
C ILE A 104 1.81 -60.73 -5.78
N VAL A 105 2.62 -60.27 -4.83
CA VAL A 105 4.04 -60.69 -4.71
C VAL A 105 4.13 -62.20 -4.47
N PHE A 106 3.37 -62.72 -3.50
CA PHE A 106 3.40 -64.14 -3.14
C PHE A 106 2.91 -65.06 -4.29
N ASP A 107 1.85 -64.66 -4.99
CA ASP A 107 1.34 -65.37 -6.16
C ASP A 107 2.36 -65.36 -7.32
N LEU A 108 3.10 -64.25 -7.51
CA LEU A 108 4.15 -64.12 -8.53
C LEU A 108 5.41 -64.96 -8.21
N GLU A 109 5.76 -65.12 -6.93
CA GLU A 109 6.88 -65.98 -6.50
C GLU A 109 6.57 -67.48 -6.63
N ASN A 110 5.28 -67.86 -6.57
CA ASN A 110 4.84 -69.26 -6.59
C ASN A 110 4.23 -69.67 -7.93
N LYS A 111 2.95 -69.33 -8.18
CA LYS A 111 2.20 -69.61 -9.40
C LYS A 111 1.10 -68.57 -9.58
N VAL A 112 1.10 -67.88 -10.72
CA VAL A 112 0.01 -66.98 -11.11
C VAL A 112 -1.28 -67.77 -11.27
N THR A 113 -2.35 -67.29 -10.63
CA THR A 113 -3.68 -67.92 -10.60
C THR A 113 -4.76 -66.93 -10.99
N TYR A 114 -5.99 -67.40 -11.23
CA TYR A 114 -7.15 -66.50 -11.45
C TYR A 114 -7.33 -65.49 -10.30
N THR A 115 -7.05 -65.91 -9.07
CA THR A 115 -7.04 -65.05 -7.88
C THR A 115 -6.01 -63.92 -7.92
N THR A 116 -4.94 -64.05 -8.70
CA THR A 116 -3.92 -63.00 -8.90
C THR A 116 -4.44 -61.91 -9.85
N TYR A 117 -5.11 -62.29 -10.94
CA TYR A 117 -5.77 -61.35 -11.86
C TYR A 117 -6.94 -60.60 -11.19
N LEU A 118 -7.69 -61.26 -10.31
CA LEU A 118 -8.70 -60.60 -9.48
C LEU A 118 -8.06 -59.61 -8.48
N ALA A 119 -6.91 -59.98 -7.88
CA ALA A 119 -6.19 -59.11 -6.98
C ALA A 119 -5.63 -57.85 -7.68
N THR A 120 -5.09 -57.97 -8.90
CA THR A 120 -4.62 -56.80 -9.66
C THR A 120 -5.76 -55.88 -10.11
N PHE A 121 -6.92 -56.42 -10.50
CA PHE A 121 -8.09 -55.59 -10.81
C PHE A 121 -8.60 -54.82 -9.58
N THR A 122 -8.70 -55.49 -8.43
CA THR A 122 -9.10 -54.83 -7.17
C THR A 122 -8.06 -53.80 -6.69
N LEU A 123 -6.76 -54.05 -6.88
CA LEU A 123 -5.69 -53.09 -6.61
C LEU A 123 -5.86 -51.79 -7.40
N ILE A 124 -6.14 -51.89 -8.71
CA ILE A 124 -6.41 -50.74 -9.59
C ILE A 124 -7.64 -49.97 -9.12
N PHE A 125 -8.72 -50.68 -8.75
CA PHE A 125 -9.93 -50.05 -8.22
C PHE A 125 -9.68 -49.24 -6.93
N PHE A 126 -8.91 -49.78 -5.97
CA PHE A 126 -8.60 -49.07 -4.74
C PHE A 126 -7.62 -47.89 -4.94
N LEU A 127 -6.64 -48.02 -5.84
CA LEU A 127 -5.76 -46.90 -6.24
C LEU A 127 -6.55 -45.73 -6.83
N LEU A 128 -7.46 -46.01 -7.77
CA LEU A 128 -8.34 -45.00 -8.36
C LEU A 128 -9.28 -44.38 -7.31
N SER A 129 -9.78 -45.19 -6.38
CA SER A 129 -10.69 -44.74 -5.31
C SER A 129 -10.00 -43.82 -4.29
N ASP A 130 -8.78 -44.16 -3.82
CA ASP A 130 -7.99 -43.29 -2.94
C ASP A 130 -7.72 -41.94 -3.62
N GLY A 131 -7.15 -41.94 -4.83
CA GLY A 131 -6.88 -40.72 -5.59
C GLY A 131 -8.12 -39.84 -5.80
N PHE A 132 -9.26 -40.46 -6.13
CA PHE A 132 -10.54 -39.78 -6.29
C PHE A 132 -11.05 -39.14 -4.99
N PHE A 133 -11.16 -39.91 -3.90
CA PHE A 133 -11.69 -39.40 -2.64
C PHE A 133 -10.73 -38.41 -1.95
N ALA A 134 -9.41 -38.63 -2.07
CA ALA A 134 -8.40 -37.67 -1.63
C ALA A 134 -8.56 -36.34 -2.37
N LYS A 135 -8.67 -36.36 -3.72
CA LYS A 135 -8.90 -35.15 -4.52
C LYS A 135 -10.20 -34.45 -4.15
N LEU A 136 -11.31 -35.20 -4.03
CA LEU A 136 -12.63 -34.67 -3.66
C LEU A 136 -12.61 -33.97 -2.30
N SER A 137 -11.91 -34.54 -1.31
CA SER A 137 -11.77 -33.91 0.02
C SER A 137 -11.09 -32.53 -0.07
N THR A 138 -10.00 -32.41 -0.83
CA THR A 138 -9.29 -31.13 -1.03
C THR A 138 -10.12 -30.12 -1.81
N LEU A 139 -10.93 -30.57 -2.78
CA LEU A 139 -11.75 -29.71 -3.62
C LEU A 139 -12.90 -29.05 -2.83
N ILE A 140 -13.57 -29.81 -1.96
CA ILE A 140 -14.63 -29.29 -1.09
C ILE A 140 -14.06 -28.29 -0.08
N ALA A 141 -12.87 -28.54 0.44
CA ALA A 141 -12.17 -27.62 1.33
C ALA A 141 -11.80 -26.30 0.61
N THR A 142 -11.20 -26.36 -0.59
CA THR A 142 -10.79 -25.15 -1.33
C THR A 142 -11.97 -24.31 -1.81
N TYR A 143 -13.09 -24.91 -2.24
CA TYR A 143 -14.29 -24.14 -2.58
C TYR A 143 -14.88 -23.41 -1.36
N ARG A 144 -15.01 -24.09 -0.21
CA ARG A 144 -15.54 -23.43 1.01
C ARG A 144 -14.60 -22.35 1.52
N ALA A 145 -13.29 -22.58 1.41
CA ALA A 145 -12.25 -21.61 1.72
C ALA A 145 -12.38 -20.31 0.90
N ILE A 146 -12.53 -20.41 -0.43
CA ILE A 146 -12.68 -19.23 -1.32
C ILE A 146 -13.96 -18.45 -1.00
N ALA A 147 -15.08 -19.14 -0.75
CA ALA A 147 -16.34 -18.48 -0.36
C ALA A 147 -16.21 -17.75 1.00
N VAL A 148 -15.51 -18.35 1.97
CA VAL A 148 -15.21 -17.73 3.27
C VAL A 148 -14.26 -16.54 3.13
N ARG A 149 -13.25 -16.60 2.25
CA ARG A 149 -12.36 -15.48 1.93
C ARG A 149 -13.15 -14.26 1.49
N ALA A 150 -13.99 -14.43 0.48
CA ALA A 150 -14.81 -13.36 -0.07
C ALA A 150 -15.77 -12.78 0.98
N ALA A 151 -16.44 -13.64 1.76
CA ALA A 151 -17.34 -13.23 2.83
C ALA A 151 -16.64 -12.38 3.90
N LEU A 152 -15.44 -12.78 4.35
CA LEU A 152 -14.61 -12.03 5.29
C LEU A 152 -14.15 -10.69 4.72
N SER A 153 -13.64 -10.66 3.49
CA SER A 153 -13.21 -9.42 2.82
C SER A 153 -14.37 -8.42 2.70
N CYS A 154 -15.58 -8.89 2.37
CA CYS A 154 -16.79 -8.05 2.35
C CYS A 154 -17.18 -7.55 3.75
N CYS A 155 -17.12 -8.39 4.80
CA CYS A 155 -17.38 -7.95 6.18
C CYS A 155 -16.36 -6.91 6.67
N ILE A 156 -15.07 -7.08 6.35
CA ILE A 156 -14.01 -6.12 6.69
C ILE A 156 -14.25 -4.80 5.94
N PHE A 157 -14.56 -4.85 4.64
CA PHE A 157 -14.86 -3.65 3.85
C PHE A 157 -16.08 -2.89 4.40
N GLU A 158 -17.19 -3.58 4.67
CA GLU A 158 -18.36 -2.98 5.33
C GLU A 158 -18.02 -2.35 6.69
N LYS A 159 -17.14 -2.99 7.48
CA LYS A 159 -16.70 -2.48 8.78
C LYS A 159 -15.84 -1.23 8.61
N THR A 160 -14.92 -1.20 7.65
CA THR A 160 -14.07 0.00 7.40
C THR A 160 -14.87 1.24 6.99
N MET A 161 -16.08 1.08 6.47
CA MET A 161 -17.00 2.20 6.17
C MET A 161 -17.81 2.69 7.39
N LYS A 162 -17.75 1.99 8.53
CA LYS A 162 -18.52 2.26 9.76
C LYS A 162 -17.65 2.63 10.97
N ILE A 163 -16.36 2.26 10.94
CA ILE A 163 -15.35 2.57 11.97
C ILE A 163 -15.31 4.07 12.30
N ASP A 164 -15.20 4.40 13.58
CA ASP A 164 -15.02 5.77 14.06
C ASP A 164 -13.70 6.41 13.60
N TYR A 165 -13.70 7.73 13.43
CA TYR A 165 -12.54 8.50 12.97
C TYR A 165 -11.31 8.35 13.87
N GLN A 166 -11.46 8.22 15.19
CA GLN A 166 -10.33 7.99 16.09
C GLN A 166 -9.70 6.61 15.85
N ALA A 167 -10.54 5.57 15.76
CA ALA A 167 -10.08 4.20 15.47
C ALA A 167 -9.51 4.07 14.04
N SER A 168 -9.94 4.90 13.09
CA SER A 168 -9.38 4.95 11.73
C SER A 168 -7.95 5.51 11.65
N HIS A 169 -7.47 6.25 12.65
CA HIS A 169 -6.07 6.67 12.72
C HIS A 169 -5.17 5.59 13.33
N GLU A 170 -5.70 4.78 14.26
CA GLU A 170 -4.98 3.61 14.80
C GLU A 170 -4.88 2.46 13.79
N LEU A 171 -5.95 2.27 12.99
CA LEU A 171 -6.05 1.23 11.97
C LEU A 171 -5.62 1.77 10.59
N THR A 172 -4.32 1.94 10.40
CA THR A 172 -3.74 2.53 9.19
C THR A 172 -4.18 1.83 7.89
N THR A 173 -4.21 2.57 6.77
CA THR A 173 -4.58 2.02 5.45
C THR A 173 -3.73 0.81 5.04
N GLY A 174 -2.44 0.81 5.39
CA GLY A 174 -1.55 -0.34 5.16
C GLY A 174 -1.94 -1.57 5.98
N PHE A 175 -2.33 -1.39 7.25
CA PHE A 175 -2.87 -2.47 8.09
C PHE A 175 -4.15 -3.06 7.49
N ILE A 176 -5.10 -2.21 7.05
CA ILE A 176 -6.35 -2.64 6.43
C ILE A 176 -6.08 -3.44 5.14
N LEU A 177 -5.25 -2.90 4.24
CA LEU A 177 -4.92 -3.56 2.98
C LEU A 177 -4.21 -4.90 3.18
N SER A 178 -3.18 -4.95 4.04
CA SER A 178 -2.46 -6.19 4.39
C SER A 178 -3.39 -7.23 5.03
N THR A 179 -4.34 -6.77 5.86
CA THR A 179 -5.35 -7.64 6.47
C THR A 179 -6.22 -8.32 5.40
N ILE A 180 -6.76 -7.55 4.44
CA ILE A 180 -7.63 -8.05 3.37
C ILE A 180 -6.86 -8.93 2.37
N SER A 181 -5.65 -8.52 1.97
CA SER A 181 -4.86 -9.23 0.94
C SER A 181 -4.24 -10.53 1.47
N THR A 182 -3.70 -10.50 2.70
CA THR A 182 -2.69 -11.46 3.16
C THR A 182 -3.14 -12.26 4.38
N ASP A 183 -3.93 -11.68 5.29
CA ASP A 183 -4.33 -12.36 6.54
C ASP A 183 -5.62 -13.17 6.38
N VAL A 184 -6.61 -12.65 5.67
CA VAL A 184 -7.85 -13.38 5.32
C VAL A 184 -7.55 -14.64 4.50
N GLU A 185 -6.48 -14.62 3.67
CA GLU A 185 -5.98 -15.79 2.92
C GLU A 185 -5.56 -16.94 3.86
N LYS A 186 -4.77 -16.64 4.90
CA LYS A 186 -4.23 -17.68 5.81
C LYS A 186 -5.34 -18.42 6.57
N MET A 187 -6.40 -17.72 6.95
CA MET A 187 -7.42 -18.22 7.89
C MET A 187 -8.15 -19.48 7.41
N TYR A 188 -8.33 -19.66 6.10
CA TYR A 188 -9.01 -20.83 5.55
C TYR A 188 -8.09 -22.02 5.24
N VAL A 189 -6.78 -21.78 5.06
CA VAL A 189 -5.83 -22.81 4.63
C VAL A 189 -5.77 -23.97 5.64
N PHE A 190 -5.87 -23.65 6.94
CA PHE A 190 -5.96 -24.62 8.03
C PHE A 190 -7.11 -25.63 7.87
N ALA A 191 -8.30 -25.20 7.44
CA ALA A 191 -9.46 -26.08 7.31
C ALA A 191 -9.26 -27.21 6.28
N SER A 192 -8.34 -27.01 5.33
CA SER A 192 -7.98 -28.03 4.33
C SER A 192 -7.06 -29.13 4.88
N TYR A 193 -6.39 -28.89 6.02
CA TYR A 193 -5.40 -29.81 6.60
C TYR A 193 -5.84 -30.45 7.92
N VAL A 194 -6.78 -29.85 8.67
CA VAL A 194 -7.33 -30.45 9.91
C VAL A 194 -7.85 -31.87 9.68
N GLY A 195 -8.60 -32.09 8.59
CA GLY A 195 -9.12 -33.42 8.25
C GLY A 195 -8.04 -34.47 8.04
N ALA A 196 -6.89 -34.09 7.46
CA ALA A 196 -5.76 -34.97 7.21
C ALA A 196 -4.99 -35.34 8.49
N ILE A 197 -4.89 -34.42 9.47
CA ILE A 197 -4.35 -34.76 10.79
C ILE A 197 -5.25 -35.76 11.51
N VAL A 198 -6.56 -35.51 11.58
CA VAL A 198 -7.47 -36.40 12.32
C VAL A 198 -7.50 -37.79 11.69
N SER A 199 -7.51 -37.90 10.35
CA SER A 199 -7.36 -39.20 9.68
C SER A 199 -6.01 -39.86 9.95
N GLY A 200 -4.91 -39.09 9.95
CA GLY A 200 -3.56 -39.59 10.22
C GLY A 200 -3.36 -40.10 11.66
N SER A 201 -3.86 -39.37 12.65
CA SER A 201 -3.78 -39.79 14.06
C SER A 201 -4.59 -41.06 14.34
N LEU A 202 -5.76 -41.21 13.71
CA LEU A 202 -6.54 -42.47 13.78
C LEU A 202 -5.82 -43.61 13.04
N LEU A 203 -5.22 -43.33 11.89
CA LEU A 203 -4.44 -44.29 11.12
C LEU A 203 -3.24 -44.82 11.91
N LEU A 204 -2.52 -43.98 12.66
CA LEU A 204 -1.41 -44.41 13.52
C LEU A 204 -1.83 -45.45 14.57
N ILE A 205 -3.01 -45.25 15.16
CA ILE A 205 -3.59 -46.18 16.15
C ILE A 205 -3.97 -47.50 15.47
N ILE A 206 -4.67 -47.43 14.33
CA ILE A 206 -5.04 -48.61 13.52
C ILE A 206 -3.80 -49.40 13.11
N VAL A 207 -2.74 -48.73 12.65
CA VAL A 207 -1.49 -49.39 12.24
C VAL A 207 -0.73 -50.00 13.42
N THR A 208 -0.73 -49.34 14.57
CA THR A 208 -0.19 -49.93 15.81
C THR A 208 -0.92 -51.24 16.15
N VAL A 209 -2.25 -51.26 16.08
CA VAL A 209 -3.07 -52.47 16.32
C VAL A 209 -2.80 -53.55 15.26
N LEU A 210 -2.67 -53.18 13.98
CA LEU A 210 -2.33 -54.11 12.90
C LEU A 210 -0.92 -54.72 13.09
N ILE A 211 0.06 -53.94 13.57
CA ILE A 211 1.41 -54.46 13.88
C ILE A 211 1.35 -55.44 15.06
N ALA A 212 0.54 -55.16 16.08
CA ALA A 212 0.37 -56.03 17.24
C ALA A 212 -0.29 -57.38 16.88
N ILE A 213 -1.25 -57.37 15.96
CA ILE A 213 -1.99 -58.57 15.51
C ILE A 213 -1.17 -59.40 14.50
N PHE A 214 -0.56 -58.78 13.50
CA PHE A 214 0.08 -59.49 12.38
C PHE A 214 1.57 -59.81 12.58
N TYR A 215 2.22 -59.26 13.60
CA TYR A 215 3.64 -59.47 13.86
C TYR A 215 3.90 -59.67 15.36
N ASN A 216 3.94 -58.59 16.15
CA ASN A 216 4.30 -58.67 17.58
C ASN A 216 3.82 -57.45 18.40
N PRO A 217 3.15 -57.65 19.56
CA PRO A 217 2.73 -56.54 20.43
C PRO A 217 3.86 -55.64 20.96
N PHE A 218 5.04 -56.18 21.25
CA PHE A 218 6.18 -55.38 21.71
C PHE A 218 6.75 -54.50 20.60
N ALA A 219 6.77 -55.00 19.35
CA ALA A 219 7.16 -54.21 18.19
C ALA A 219 6.15 -53.08 17.90
N ALA A 220 4.85 -53.32 18.13
CA ALA A 220 3.82 -52.27 18.05
C ALA A 220 3.99 -51.19 19.12
N LEU A 221 4.32 -51.56 20.36
CA LEU A 221 4.61 -50.61 21.45
C LEU A 221 5.85 -49.75 21.12
N GLY A 222 6.90 -50.36 20.57
CA GLY A 222 8.08 -49.65 20.07
C GLY A 222 7.76 -48.70 18.91
N TYR A 223 6.97 -49.16 17.93
CA TYR A 223 6.51 -48.34 16.80
C TYR A 223 5.73 -47.09 17.25
N PHE A 224 4.78 -47.27 18.18
CA PHE A 224 3.92 -46.19 18.67
C PHE A 224 4.69 -45.16 19.51
N SER A 225 5.56 -45.61 20.42
CA SER A 225 6.37 -44.74 21.28
C SER A 225 7.42 -43.94 20.48
N LEU A 226 8.06 -44.56 19.48
CA LEU A 226 8.92 -43.86 18.52
C LEU A 226 8.15 -42.79 17.74
N ASN A 227 7.00 -43.16 17.14
CA ASN A 227 6.21 -42.23 16.35
C ASN A 227 5.67 -41.05 17.16
N LEU A 228 5.17 -41.29 18.38
CA LEU A 228 4.70 -40.22 19.27
C LEU A 228 5.84 -39.22 19.58
N THR A 229 7.06 -39.72 19.73
CA THR A 229 8.26 -38.90 19.95
C THR A 229 8.61 -38.08 18.69
N ILE A 230 8.67 -38.71 17.51
CA ILE A 230 8.98 -38.04 16.23
C ILE A 230 7.93 -36.96 15.92
N VAL A 231 6.64 -37.27 16.04
CA VAL A 231 5.54 -36.31 15.81
C VAL A 231 5.62 -35.14 16.77
N SER A 232 6.01 -35.36 18.04
CA SER A 232 6.20 -34.29 19.02
C SER A 232 7.32 -33.32 18.61
N PHE A 233 8.47 -33.83 18.16
CA PHE A 233 9.56 -33.00 17.63
C PHE A 233 9.17 -32.24 16.37
N LEU A 234 8.50 -32.89 15.41
CA LEU A 234 8.00 -32.24 14.19
C LEU A 234 7.02 -31.10 14.52
N CYS A 235 6.05 -31.33 15.41
CA CYS A 235 5.10 -30.30 15.84
C CYS A 235 5.81 -29.13 16.54
N PHE A 236 6.82 -29.39 17.38
CA PHE A 236 7.63 -28.35 18.02
C PHE A 236 8.42 -27.51 17.00
N PHE A 237 9.08 -28.13 16.02
CA PHE A 237 9.82 -27.39 14.98
C PHE A 237 8.88 -26.65 14.02
N GLY A 238 7.71 -27.21 13.69
CA GLY A 238 6.64 -26.50 12.95
C GLY A 238 6.13 -25.26 13.70
N PHE A 239 5.91 -25.38 15.02
CA PHE A 239 5.55 -24.25 15.88
C PHE A 239 6.65 -23.18 15.89
N LYS A 240 7.93 -23.56 16.08
CA LYS A 240 9.07 -22.64 16.04
C LYS A 240 9.19 -21.93 14.69
N GLN A 241 9.07 -22.65 13.58
CA GLN A 241 9.04 -22.10 12.21
C GLN A 241 7.95 -21.01 12.06
N GLY A 242 6.74 -21.24 12.60
CA GLY A 242 5.67 -20.24 12.59
C GLY A 242 5.97 -19.00 13.45
N SER A 243 6.67 -19.17 14.57
CA SER A 243 7.10 -18.07 15.44
C SER A 243 8.16 -17.18 14.77
N PHE A 244 9.17 -17.76 14.13
CA PHE A 244 10.15 -17.00 13.34
C PHE A 244 9.48 -16.29 12.15
N ARG A 245 8.52 -16.95 11.48
CA ARG A 245 7.76 -16.34 10.38
C ARG A 245 6.96 -15.10 10.81
N ALA A 246 6.42 -15.07 12.04
CA ALA A 246 5.78 -13.88 12.58
C ALA A 246 6.75 -12.70 12.77
N LYS A 247 7.99 -12.95 13.21
CA LYS A 247 9.03 -11.92 13.30
C LYS A 247 9.45 -11.37 11.94
N ILE A 248 9.56 -12.23 10.91
CA ILE A 248 9.86 -11.79 9.54
C ILE A 248 8.83 -10.76 9.08
N ALA A 249 7.54 -10.97 9.35
CA ALA A 249 6.49 -10.03 9.00
C ALA A 249 6.71 -8.66 9.66
N GLU A 250 7.00 -8.61 10.97
CA GLU A 250 7.28 -7.36 11.69
C GLU A 250 8.51 -6.60 11.12
N LYS A 251 9.58 -7.32 10.79
CA LYS A 251 10.79 -6.76 10.17
C LYS A 251 10.54 -6.25 8.75
N SER A 252 9.77 -7.00 7.95
CA SER A 252 9.41 -6.61 6.59
C SER A 252 8.47 -5.40 6.58
N ASP A 253 7.46 -5.36 7.45
CA ASP A 253 6.54 -4.22 7.60
C ASP A 253 7.33 -2.93 7.91
N LYS A 254 8.30 -2.99 8.84
CA LYS A 254 9.21 -1.85 9.15
C LYS A 254 10.04 -1.41 7.94
N ARG A 255 10.63 -2.35 7.19
CA ARG A 255 11.39 -2.03 5.96
C ARG A 255 10.49 -1.43 4.86
N ILE A 256 9.26 -1.92 4.70
CA ILE A 256 8.31 -1.42 3.69
C ILE A 256 7.86 0.00 4.00
N LEU A 257 7.62 0.35 5.27
CA LEU A 257 7.34 1.73 5.68
C LEU A 257 8.51 2.67 5.34
N PHE A 258 9.74 2.30 5.70
CA PHE A 258 10.93 3.10 5.39
C PHE A 258 11.18 3.24 3.88
N MET A 259 10.95 2.19 3.08
CA MET A 259 11.00 2.30 1.60
C MET A 259 9.94 3.26 1.05
N ASN A 260 8.72 3.30 1.61
CA ASN A 260 7.69 4.24 1.17
C ASN A 260 8.10 5.69 1.47
N GLU A 261 8.68 5.96 2.65
CA GLU A 261 9.22 7.29 2.98
C GLU A 261 10.30 7.72 1.98
N ILE A 262 11.26 6.84 1.66
CA ILE A 262 12.31 7.08 0.65
C ILE A 262 11.69 7.39 -0.72
N LEU A 263 10.71 6.60 -1.18
CA LEU A 263 10.05 6.81 -2.47
C LEU A 263 9.28 8.14 -2.51
N THR A 264 8.65 8.56 -1.41
CA THR A 264 8.01 9.90 -1.34
C THR A 264 9.03 11.04 -1.26
N GLY A 265 10.20 10.82 -0.66
CA GLY A 265 11.26 11.81 -0.50
C GLY A 265 12.33 11.83 -1.59
N MET A 266 12.19 11.01 -2.64
CA MET A 266 13.28 10.65 -3.56
C MET A 266 13.96 11.87 -4.24
N GLN A 267 13.21 12.92 -4.56
CA GLN A 267 13.78 14.16 -5.12
C GLN A 267 14.63 14.90 -4.08
N THR A 268 14.15 15.04 -2.84
CA THR A 268 14.89 15.67 -1.74
C THR A 268 16.15 14.87 -1.41
N ILE A 269 16.07 13.54 -1.37
CA ILE A 269 17.22 12.64 -1.13
C ILE A 269 18.30 12.86 -2.19
N LYS A 270 17.94 12.95 -3.47
CA LYS A 270 18.88 13.24 -4.57
C LYS A 270 19.51 14.63 -4.46
N MET A 271 18.70 15.67 -4.27
CA MET A 271 19.22 17.05 -4.13
C MET A 271 20.13 17.24 -2.90
N GLN A 272 19.99 16.40 -1.87
CA GLN A 272 20.80 16.43 -0.66
C GLN A 272 21.96 15.42 -0.66
N VAL A 273 22.04 14.53 -1.66
CA VAL A 273 23.06 13.47 -1.81
C VAL A 273 23.03 12.46 -0.64
N TRP A 274 21.82 12.08 -0.24
CA TRP A 274 21.58 11.23 0.93
C TRP A 274 21.38 9.74 0.60
N GLU A 275 21.48 9.33 -0.67
CA GLU A 275 21.22 7.96 -1.14
C GLU A 275 22.06 6.93 -0.36
N LYS A 276 23.35 7.21 -0.15
CA LYS A 276 24.29 6.32 0.55
C LYS A 276 23.93 6.09 2.01
N TYR A 277 23.23 7.03 2.67
CA TYR A 277 22.72 6.85 4.03
C TYR A 277 21.48 5.95 4.06
N PHE A 278 20.51 6.22 3.18
CA PHE A 278 19.27 5.45 3.11
C PHE A 278 19.51 4.01 2.66
N ILE A 279 20.47 3.78 1.74
CA ILE A 279 20.91 2.43 1.34
C ILE A 279 21.49 1.68 2.54
N LYS A 280 22.49 2.23 3.24
CA LYS A 280 23.08 1.60 4.45
C LYS A 280 22.06 1.31 5.56
N THR A 281 21.05 2.16 5.69
CA THR A 281 19.98 1.97 6.68
C THR A 281 18.99 0.87 6.24
N LEU A 282 18.65 0.81 4.94
CA LEU A 282 17.88 -0.30 4.37
C LEU A 282 18.63 -1.64 4.46
N GLU A 283 19.95 -1.65 4.26
CA GLU A 283 20.82 -2.83 4.38
C GLU A 283 20.77 -3.40 5.81
N LYS A 284 21.00 -2.57 6.85
CA LYS A 284 20.89 -2.98 8.26
C LYS A 284 19.49 -3.53 8.60
N LEU A 285 18.42 -2.91 8.10
CA LEU A 285 17.06 -3.43 8.27
C LEU A 285 16.91 -4.81 7.61
N ARG A 286 17.44 -4.97 6.39
CA ARG A 286 17.38 -6.18 5.56
C ARG A 286 18.22 -7.34 6.12
N GLU A 287 19.39 -7.08 6.69
CA GLU A 287 20.18 -8.08 7.43
C GLU A 287 19.35 -8.69 8.56
N SER A 288 18.69 -7.84 9.35
CA SER A 288 17.85 -8.29 10.47
C SER A 288 16.57 -9.04 10.02
N GLU A 289 16.14 -8.86 8.77
CA GLU A 289 15.07 -9.65 8.13
C GLU A 289 15.61 -11.00 7.61
N ILE A 290 16.81 -11.01 7.01
CA ILE A 290 17.47 -12.19 6.45
C ILE A 290 17.83 -13.21 7.54
N LEU A 291 18.30 -12.77 8.71
CA LEU A 291 18.61 -13.66 9.83
C LEU A 291 17.39 -14.49 10.28
N GLU A 292 16.20 -13.86 10.38
CA GLU A 292 14.97 -14.59 10.76
C GLU A 292 14.40 -15.44 9.62
N ILE A 293 14.66 -15.06 8.35
CA ILE A 293 14.43 -15.92 7.18
C ILE A 293 15.30 -17.17 7.26
N PHE A 294 16.60 -17.03 7.54
CA PHE A 294 17.55 -18.14 7.66
C PHE A 294 17.16 -19.10 8.79
N ASN A 295 16.83 -18.57 9.98
CA ASN A 295 16.27 -19.34 11.09
C ASN A 295 15.04 -20.16 10.65
N THR A 296 14.11 -19.54 9.91
CA THR A 296 12.91 -20.21 9.41
C THR A 296 13.24 -21.37 8.44
N TYR A 297 14.27 -21.22 7.59
CA TYR A 297 14.72 -22.27 6.69
C TYR A 297 15.44 -23.43 7.40
N ILE A 298 16.22 -23.16 8.45
CA ILE A 298 16.84 -24.21 9.28
C ILE A 298 15.76 -25.15 9.85
N PHE A 299 14.75 -24.59 10.55
CA PHE A 299 13.67 -25.41 11.13
C PHE A 299 12.82 -26.12 10.07
N ARG A 300 12.60 -25.51 8.90
CA ARG A 300 11.91 -26.14 7.76
C ARG A 300 12.68 -27.33 7.20
N ASN A 301 14.00 -27.24 7.11
CA ASN A 301 14.85 -28.29 6.58
C ASN A 301 15.05 -29.43 7.60
N LEU A 302 15.20 -29.11 8.89
CA LEU A 302 15.20 -30.10 9.98
C LEU A 302 13.89 -30.90 10.01
N ASN A 303 12.73 -30.23 9.91
CA ASN A 303 11.43 -30.89 9.77
C ASN A 303 11.41 -31.91 8.62
N LYS A 304 11.84 -31.51 7.41
CA LYS A 304 11.92 -32.40 6.26
C LYS A 304 12.87 -33.58 6.46
N ALA A 305 14.06 -33.34 7.02
CA ALA A 305 15.06 -34.37 7.26
C ALA A 305 14.54 -35.43 8.26
N ILE A 306 13.95 -34.98 9.38
CA ILE A 306 13.37 -35.86 10.40
C ILE A 306 12.21 -36.68 9.83
N ALA A 307 11.31 -36.07 9.04
CA ALA A 307 10.23 -36.79 8.38
C ALA A 307 10.73 -37.89 7.42
N ILE A 308 11.78 -37.62 6.65
CA ILE A 308 12.36 -38.58 5.69
C ILE A 308 13.18 -39.69 6.37
N VAL A 309 13.78 -39.41 7.53
CA VAL A 309 14.52 -40.40 8.33
C VAL A 309 13.59 -41.25 9.18
N GLY A 310 12.50 -40.67 9.72
CA GLY A 310 11.53 -41.33 10.59
C GLY A 310 11.02 -42.65 10.04
N VAL A 311 10.51 -42.65 8.80
CA VAL A 311 9.98 -43.86 8.12
C VAL A 311 10.99 -45.02 8.09
N ARG A 312 12.28 -44.69 7.90
CA ARG A 312 13.37 -45.68 7.87
C ARG A 312 13.71 -46.17 9.28
N LEU A 313 13.66 -45.29 10.28
CA LEU A 313 13.90 -45.64 11.68
C LEU A 313 12.76 -46.51 12.24
N SER A 314 11.50 -46.19 11.93
CA SER A 314 10.31 -46.95 12.33
C SER A 314 10.31 -48.37 11.76
N THR A 315 10.55 -48.50 10.45
CA THR A 315 10.64 -49.81 9.78
C THR A 315 11.81 -50.65 10.32
N PHE A 316 12.99 -50.05 10.50
CA PHE A 316 14.15 -50.72 11.10
C PHE A 316 13.89 -51.21 12.53
N LEU A 317 13.28 -50.37 13.37
CA LEU A 317 12.98 -50.70 14.77
C LEU A 317 11.99 -51.87 14.88
N VAL A 318 10.91 -51.88 14.09
CA VAL A 318 9.92 -52.97 14.11
C VAL A 318 10.56 -54.30 13.70
N ILE A 319 11.35 -54.31 12.60
CA ILE A 319 12.02 -55.52 12.11
C ILE A 319 13.05 -56.03 13.13
N THR A 320 13.84 -55.12 13.72
CA THR A 320 14.84 -55.45 14.75
C THR A 320 14.18 -56.08 15.99
N ILE A 321 13.09 -55.52 16.50
CA ILE A 321 12.37 -56.09 17.66
C ILE A 321 11.79 -57.47 17.33
N CYS A 322 11.11 -57.64 16.20
CA CYS A 322 10.55 -58.94 15.82
C CYS A 322 11.64 -60.02 15.66
N LYS A 323 12.81 -59.67 15.09
CA LYS A 323 13.93 -60.61 14.96
C LYS A 323 14.60 -60.93 16.29
N LEU A 324 14.79 -59.95 17.19
CA LEU A 324 15.30 -60.19 18.54
C LEU A 324 14.37 -61.08 19.39
N LEU A 325 13.07 -61.10 19.08
CA LEU A 325 12.06 -61.97 19.70
C LEU A 325 11.89 -63.32 18.97
N GLY A 326 12.81 -63.70 18.08
CA GLY A 326 12.84 -65.03 17.45
C GLY A 326 11.80 -65.27 16.35
N GLN A 327 11.21 -64.21 15.77
CA GLN A 327 10.29 -64.35 14.63
C GLN A 327 11.05 -64.26 13.30
N ASP A 328 11.58 -65.38 12.80
CA ASP A 328 12.34 -65.42 11.53
C ASP A 328 11.47 -65.48 10.25
N ASN A 329 10.14 -65.50 10.37
CA ASN A 329 9.20 -65.66 9.24
C ASN A 329 9.02 -64.41 8.34
N PHE A 330 10.08 -63.63 8.10
CA PHE A 330 10.06 -62.43 7.24
C PHE A 330 10.33 -62.75 5.76
N THR A 331 9.36 -63.38 5.09
CA THR A 331 9.36 -63.53 3.63
C THR A 331 9.24 -62.16 2.94
N TYR A 332 9.79 -62.01 1.73
CA TYR A 332 9.79 -60.76 0.95
C TYR A 332 8.39 -60.08 0.80
N PRO A 333 7.28 -60.80 0.52
CA PRO A 333 5.93 -60.20 0.54
C PRO A 333 5.55 -59.55 1.87
N ILE A 334 5.93 -60.17 3.00
CA ILE A 334 5.61 -59.71 4.36
C ILE A 334 6.38 -58.42 4.67
N TYR A 335 7.64 -58.34 4.25
CA TYR A 335 8.45 -57.12 4.34
C TYR A 335 7.84 -55.95 3.55
N ILE A 336 7.41 -56.17 2.30
CA ILE A 336 6.76 -55.11 1.50
C ILE A 336 5.50 -54.58 2.18
N ARG A 337 4.63 -55.48 2.69
CA ARG A 337 3.43 -55.09 3.43
C ARG A 337 3.76 -54.16 4.59
N LEU A 338 4.75 -54.54 5.41
CA LEU A 338 5.17 -53.75 6.57
C LEU A 338 5.70 -52.37 6.16
N LEU A 339 6.59 -52.33 5.15
CA LEU A 339 7.18 -51.11 4.61
C LEU A 339 6.11 -50.14 4.09
N LEU A 340 5.14 -50.62 3.32
CA LEU A 340 4.06 -49.79 2.75
C LEU A 340 3.08 -49.29 3.82
N ILE A 341 2.67 -50.14 4.77
CA ILE A 341 1.77 -49.75 5.88
C ILE A 341 2.38 -48.62 6.71
N ILE A 342 3.67 -48.72 7.05
CA ILE A 342 4.38 -47.68 7.80
C ILE A 342 4.55 -46.41 6.93
N SER A 343 5.01 -46.56 5.67
CA SER A 343 5.27 -45.42 4.78
C SER A 343 4.03 -44.57 4.49
N PHE A 344 2.88 -45.19 4.20
CA PHE A 344 1.64 -44.44 3.95
C PHE A 344 1.10 -43.73 5.20
N THR A 345 1.31 -44.32 6.37
CA THR A 345 0.87 -43.75 7.65
C THR A 345 1.69 -42.54 8.04
N GLU A 346 3.01 -42.69 8.01
CA GLU A 346 3.94 -41.66 8.44
C GLU A 346 4.04 -40.51 7.42
N CYS A 347 3.84 -40.77 6.12
CA CYS A 347 3.77 -39.72 5.09
C CYS A 347 2.68 -38.68 5.39
N ASP A 348 1.44 -39.13 5.63
CA ASP A 348 0.32 -38.25 5.97
C ASP A 348 0.60 -37.46 7.27
N ILE A 349 1.04 -38.14 8.33
CA ILE A 349 1.21 -37.51 9.65
C ILE A 349 2.40 -36.52 9.63
N PHE A 350 3.58 -36.96 9.18
CA PHE A 350 4.79 -36.14 9.21
C PHE A 350 4.73 -34.97 8.22
N GLN A 351 3.90 -35.04 7.17
CA GLN A 351 3.67 -33.90 6.28
C GLN A 351 2.65 -32.90 6.86
N TYR A 352 1.49 -33.36 7.34
CA TYR A 352 0.39 -32.45 7.71
C TYR A 352 0.47 -31.94 9.16
N ALA A 353 1.03 -32.70 10.10
CA ALA A 353 1.14 -32.30 11.51
C ALA A 353 2.01 -31.02 11.71
N PRO A 354 3.31 -30.99 11.34
CA PRO A 354 4.13 -29.78 11.49
C PRO A 354 3.59 -28.60 10.68
N LEU A 355 2.98 -28.86 9.51
CA LEU A 355 2.37 -27.84 8.67
C LEU A 355 1.20 -27.13 9.37
N CYS A 356 0.35 -27.86 10.10
CA CYS A 356 -0.73 -27.22 10.86
C CYS A 356 -0.22 -26.45 12.07
N PHE A 357 0.79 -26.93 12.80
CA PHE A 357 1.37 -26.16 13.92
C PHE A 357 2.05 -24.87 13.44
N TYR A 358 2.67 -24.89 12.25
CA TYR A 358 3.12 -23.68 11.56
C TYR A 358 1.95 -22.74 11.22
N ILE A 359 0.89 -23.23 10.57
CA ILE A 359 -0.29 -22.43 10.18
C ILE A 359 -1.04 -21.86 11.39
N ILE A 360 -1.18 -22.61 12.48
CA ILE A 360 -1.86 -22.15 13.71
C ILE A 360 -1.19 -20.88 14.26
N ASN A 361 0.14 -20.78 14.22
CA ASN A 361 0.85 -19.58 14.65
C ASN A 361 0.65 -18.40 13.69
N GLU A 362 0.66 -18.60 12.38
CA GLU A 362 0.33 -17.54 11.40
C GLU A 362 -1.14 -17.08 11.52
N ILE A 363 -2.06 -18.00 11.78
CA ILE A 363 -3.49 -17.69 11.99
C ILE A 363 -3.70 -16.94 13.31
N LYS A 364 -3.00 -17.29 14.39
CA LYS A 364 -3.14 -16.63 15.70
C LYS A 364 -2.83 -15.12 15.62
N SER A 365 -1.76 -14.73 14.94
CA SER A 365 -1.42 -13.31 14.74
C SER A 365 -2.40 -12.63 13.78
N SER A 366 -2.72 -13.26 12.66
CA SER A 366 -3.71 -12.78 11.67
C SER A 366 -5.09 -12.54 12.30
N MET A 367 -5.55 -13.45 13.15
CA MET A 367 -6.80 -13.32 13.92
C MET A 367 -6.76 -12.17 14.91
N GLY A 368 -5.62 -11.92 15.56
CA GLY A 368 -5.45 -10.74 16.40
C GLY A 368 -5.72 -9.44 15.62
N ARG A 369 -5.19 -9.35 14.39
CA ARG A 369 -5.38 -8.19 13.51
C ARG A 369 -6.85 -8.03 13.05
N VAL A 370 -7.50 -9.09 12.55
CA VAL A 370 -8.92 -8.98 12.12
C VAL A 370 -9.87 -8.78 13.32
N ASN A 371 -9.64 -9.44 14.47
CA ASN A 371 -10.44 -9.22 15.67
C ASN A 371 -10.32 -7.76 16.16
N LYS A 372 -9.13 -7.14 16.13
CA LYS A 372 -8.96 -5.73 16.47
C LYS A 372 -9.80 -4.82 15.56
N LEU A 373 -9.79 -5.09 14.24
CA LEU A 373 -10.56 -4.33 13.26
C LEU A 373 -12.08 -4.48 13.44
N LEU A 374 -12.60 -5.71 13.64
CA LEU A 374 -14.04 -5.94 13.78
C LEU A 374 -14.63 -5.42 15.11
N ASN A 375 -13.83 -5.41 16.18
CA ASN A 375 -14.22 -4.89 17.50
C ASN A 375 -13.87 -3.41 17.73
N ALA A 376 -13.29 -2.72 16.75
CA ALA A 376 -13.15 -1.26 16.79
C ALA A 376 -14.52 -0.57 16.94
N GLN A 377 -14.58 0.64 17.48
CA GLN A 377 -15.84 1.37 17.67
C GLN A 377 -16.49 1.75 16.32
N ASP A 378 -17.83 1.70 16.25
CA ASP A 378 -18.62 2.15 15.09
C ASP A 378 -19.25 3.52 15.37
N LYS A 379 -19.28 4.41 14.37
CA LYS A 379 -19.79 5.79 14.47
C LYS A 379 -21.21 5.89 15.08
N ASN A 380 -22.06 4.90 14.77
CA ASN A 380 -23.48 4.90 15.12
C ASN A 380 -23.77 4.53 16.58
N ASP A 381 -22.81 3.99 17.34
CA ASP A 381 -23.06 3.65 18.74
C ASP A 381 -23.09 4.90 19.63
N ASN A 382 -22.19 5.86 19.36
CA ASN A 382 -22.21 7.21 19.96
C ASN A 382 -23.54 7.95 19.70
N GLU A 383 -24.20 7.71 18.55
CA GLU A 383 -25.48 8.36 18.24
C GLU A 383 -26.62 7.91 19.16
N LYS A 384 -26.58 6.67 19.69
CA LYS A 384 -27.67 6.13 20.53
C LYS A 384 -27.76 6.88 21.86
N GLU A 385 -26.62 7.03 22.54
CA GLU A 385 -26.52 7.72 23.82
C GLU A 385 -26.92 9.20 23.67
N ILE A 386 -26.33 9.89 22.69
CA ILE A 386 -26.63 11.30 22.38
C ILE A 386 -28.12 11.50 22.02
N SER A 387 -28.76 10.54 21.33
CA SER A 387 -30.17 10.66 20.92
C SER A 387 -31.19 10.56 22.08
N LEU A 388 -30.78 10.04 23.24
CA LEU A 388 -31.62 9.97 24.44
C LEU A 388 -31.68 11.34 25.14
N GLU A 389 -30.53 11.99 25.33
CA GLU A 389 -30.46 13.33 25.93
C GLU A 389 -31.10 14.42 25.05
N GLN A 390 -30.87 14.36 23.73
CA GLN A 390 -31.35 15.39 22.80
C GLN A 390 -32.88 15.46 22.67
N LYS A 391 -33.62 14.42 23.07
CA LYS A 391 -35.09 14.45 23.07
C LYS A 391 -35.70 15.25 24.23
N ALA A 392 -34.94 15.53 25.28
CA ALA A 392 -35.46 16.18 26.49
C ALA A 392 -35.54 17.71 26.44
N SER A 393 -34.96 18.36 25.43
CA SER A 393 -34.60 19.79 25.50
C SER A 393 -35.09 20.69 24.35
N LEU A 394 -35.96 20.20 23.47
CA LEU A 394 -36.38 20.93 22.26
C LEU A 394 -37.81 21.53 22.33
N LYS A 395 -37.88 22.85 22.55
CA LYS A 395 -38.95 23.71 22.01
C LYS A 395 -38.43 24.42 20.73
N ARG A 396 -39.33 25.08 19.99
CA ARG A 396 -39.06 25.81 18.73
C ARG A 396 -38.09 27.01 18.99
N ASP A 397 -37.36 27.60 18.03
CA ASP A 397 -37.79 28.15 16.74
C ASP A 397 -36.71 28.10 15.61
N ASP A 398 -37.17 28.29 14.36
CA ASP A 398 -36.56 28.88 13.14
C ASP A 398 -35.11 28.60 12.68
N LEU A 399 -34.31 27.80 13.40
CA LEU A 399 -32.92 27.51 13.03
C LEU A 399 -32.77 26.19 12.25
N VAL A 400 -32.32 26.29 10.99
CA VAL A 400 -32.01 25.14 10.12
C VAL A 400 -30.62 24.57 10.41
N PHE A 401 -29.66 25.42 10.78
CA PHE A 401 -28.38 24.98 11.32
C PHE A 401 -28.08 25.65 12.67
N ALA A 402 -27.76 24.83 13.67
CA ALA A 402 -27.38 25.29 15.00
C ALA A 402 -26.33 24.36 15.59
N ALA A 403 -25.12 24.90 15.77
CA ALA A 403 -24.07 24.37 16.63
C ALA A 403 -24.06 25.19 17.93
N CYS A 404 -24.11 24.56 19.11
CA CYS A 404 -24.16 25.27 20.39
C CYS A 404 -23.30 24.57 21.44
N LYS A 405 -22.40 25.33 22.08
CA LYS A 405 -21.47 24.87 23.14
C LYS A 405 -20.68 23.59 22.78
N ILE A 406 -20.24 23.47 21.52
CA ILE A 406 -19.50 22.29 21.04
C ILE A 406 -18.16 22.17 21.76
N LYS A 407 -17.91 20.98 22.34
CA LYS A 407 -16.59 20.54 22.82
C LYS A 407 -16.20 19.24 22.15
N THR A 408 -14.96 19.19 21.65
CA THR A 408 -14.37 18.00 21.02
C THR A 408 -12.92 17.83 21.46
N GLU A 409 -12.57 16.64 21.93
CA GLU A 409 -11.20 16.24 22.23
C GLU A 409 -10.51 15.68 20.98
N TRP A 410 -9.20 15.89 20.91
CA TRP A 410 -8.31 15.14 20.03
C TRP A 410 -7.23 14.50 20.89
N LYS A 411 -7.19 13.16 20.97
CA LYS A 411 -6.10 12.44 21.64
C LYS A 411 -4.85 12.51 20.79
N ASN A 412 -4.02 13.53 21.05
CA ASN A 412 -2.67 13.59 20.53
C ASN A 412 -1.77 12.78 21.47
N THR A 413 -1.11 11.73 20.95
CA THR A 413 -0.34 10.75 21.75
C THR A 413 0.88 11.32 22.47
N CYS A 414 1.26 12.57 22.19
CA CYS A 414 2.44 13.24 22.75
C CYS A 414 2.20 14.05 24.04
N SER A 415 1.01 14.07 24.63
CA SER A 415 0.76 14.87 25.85
C SER A 415 -0.28 14.28 26.82
N GLU A 416 0.15 14.04 28.06
CA GLU A 416 -0.70 13.60 29.19
C GLU A 416 -1.76 14.66 29.62
N LYS A 417 -1.66 15.91 29.13
CA LYS A 417 -2.63 16.98 29.39
C LYS A 417 -3.68 17.05 28.27
N LEU A 418 -4.93 16.74 28.62
CA LEU A 418 -6.11 16.83 27.75
C LEU A 418 -6.24 18.25 27.15
N LYS A 419 -6.17 18.36 25.81
CA LYS A 419 -6.28 19.65 25.09
C LYS A 419 -7.43 19.61 24.09
N TYR A 420 -8.61 20.06 24.52
CA TYR A 420 -9.78 20.24 23.64
C TYR A 420 -9.44 21.12 22.43
N CYS A 421 -9.75 20.64 21.22
CA CYS A 421 -9.51 21.32 19.94
C CYS A 421 -10.59 22.34 19.58
N LEU A 422 -11.83 22.14 20.05
CA LEU A 422 -12.93 23.10 19.96
C LEU A 422 -13.52 23.30 21.35
N ARG A 423 -13.84 24.55 21.71
CA ARG A 423 -14.25 24.95 23.06
C ARG A 423 -15.44 25.89 23.00
N ASP A 424 -16.61 25.38 23.41
CA ASP A 424 -17.88 26.11 23.50
C ASP A 424 -18.33 26.81 22.20
N VAL A 425 -17.86 26.32 21.04
CA VAL A 425 -18.17 26.87 19.72
C VAL A 425 -19.69 26.90 19.51
N THR A 426 -20.19 28.07 19.12
CA THR A 426 -21.61 28.34 18.94
C THR A 426 -21.81 29.12 17.64
N ILE A 427 -22.53 28.53 16.68
CA ILE A 427 -22.84 29.09 15.36
C ILE A 427 -24.31 28.80 15.08
N LYS A 428 -25.09 29.83 14.75
CA LYS A 428 -26.51 29.74 14.40
C LYS A 428 -26.71 30.33 13.01
N ALA A 429 -27.50 29.66 12.17
CA ALA A 429 -27.80 30.15 10.83
C ALA A 429 -29.29 29.97 10.47
N PRO A 430 -29.95 31.02 9.93
CA PRO A 430 -31.20 30.89 9.21
C PRO A 430 -30.95 30.24 7.83
N GLU A 431 -32.00 30.08 7.04
CA GLU A 431 -31.89 29.60 5.66
C GLU A 431 -31.09 30.57 4.75
N SER A 432 -30.52 30.00 3.68
CA SER A 432 -29.92 30.72 2.54
C SER A 432 -28.97 31.88 2.88
N LYS A 433 -27.85 31.57 3.56
CA LYS A 433 -26.72 32.49 3.76
C LYS A 433 -25.36 31.86 3.42
N LEU A 434 -24.41 32.70 3.00
CA LEU A 434 -22.99 32.38 2.85
C LEU A 434 -22.23 32.75 4.13
N ILE A 435 -21.73 31.74 4.83
CA ILE A 435 -20.98 31.87 6.08
C ILE A 435 -19.49 31.66 5.79
N GLY A 436 -18.69 32.71 6.00
CA GLY A 436 -17.23 32.63 5.95
C GLY A 436 -16.62 32.16 7.26
N ILE A 437 -15.56 31.36 7.22
CA ILE A 437 -14.75 30.99 8.39
C ILE A 437 -13.26 31.13 8.07
N TYR A 438 -12.52 31.92 8.86
CA TYR A 438 -11.06 32.06 8.76
C TYR A 438 -10.36 31.87 10.11
N GLY A 439 -9.03 31.95 10.13
CA GLY A 439 -8.21 31.85 11.33
C GLY A 439 -6.83 31.24 11.04
N SER A 440 -5.94 31.21 12.04
CA SER A 440 -4.57 30.69 11.91
C SER A 440 -4.50 29.20 11.51
N VAL A 441 -3.35 28.76 10.99
CA VAL A 441 -3.12 27.32 10.68
C VAL A 441 -3.17 26.53 11.99
N GLY A 442 -3.85 25.37 11.99
CA GLY A 442 -4.05 24.57 13.20
C GLY A 442 -5.19 25.04 14.12
N SER A 443 -5.92 26.11 13.80
CA SER A 443 -6.96 26.68 14.69
C SER A 443 -8.25 25.85 14.86
N GLY A 444 -8.38 24.71 14.18
CA GLY A 444 -9.53 23.78 14.29
C GLY A 444 -10.59 23.88 13.18
N LYS A 445 -10.34 24.59 12.08
CA LYS A 445 -11.37 24.87 11.04
C LYS A 445 -11.90 23.60 10.35
N SER A 446 -11.01 22.76 9.82
CA SER A 446 -11.40 21.47 9.24
C SER A 446 -11.97 20.52 10.31
N THR A 447 -11.50 20.60 11.56
CA THR A 447 -12.07 19.89 12.71
C THR A 447 -13.55 20.26 12.91
N LEU A 448 -13.89 21.55 12.84
CA LEU A 448 -15.27 22.04 12.93
C LEU A 448 -16.15 21.50 11.78
N LEU A 449 -15.64 21.47 10.55
CA LEU A 449 -16.37 20.87 9.41
C LEU A 449 -16.58 19.36 9.59
N LEU A 450 -15.57 18.63 10.09
CA LEU A 450 -15.68 17.20 10.41
C LEU A 450 -16.69 16.94 11.55
N THR A 451 -16.72 17.79 12.59
CA THR A 451 -17.75 17.74 13.64
C THR A 451 -19.14 18.00 13.06
N ILE A 452 -19.30 18.98 12.15
CA ILE A 452 -20.57 19.23 11.44
C ILE A 452 -20.99 17.99 10.62
N LEU A 453 -20.06 17.34 9.91
CA LEU A 453 -20.37 16.10 9.18
C LEU A 453 -20.81 14.94 10.09
N LYS A 454 -20.47 14.97 11.38
CA LYS A 454 -20.45 13.84 12.34
C LYS A 454 -19.31 12.83 12.10
N GLU A 455 -18.20 13.28 11.53
CA GLU A 455 -16.96 12.49 11.50
C GLU A 455 -16.20 12.55 12.83
N ILE A 456 -16.38 13.60 13.64
CA ILE A 456 -15.80 13.72 14.98
C ILE A 456 -16.94 13.74 16.01
N PRO A 457 -16.89 12.90 17.07
CA PRO A 457 -17.94 12.86 18.10
C PRO A 457 -17.93 14.12 18.98
N LEU A 458 -19.12 14.49 19.46
CA LEU A 458 -19.33 15.58 20.42
C LEU A 458 -19.14 15.05 21.84
N LEU A 459 -18.34 15.74 22.66
CA LEU A 459 -18.28 15.48 24.12
C LEU A 459 -19.34 16.26 24.90
N SER A 460 -19.68 17.45 24.41
CA SER A 460 -20.81 18.24 24.93
C SER A 460 -21.33 19.20 23.88
N GLY A 461 -22.57 19.64 24.05
CA GLY A 461 -23.23 20.60 23.17
C GLY A 461 -24.23 19.96 22.22
N PHE A 462 -24.82 20.77 21.36
CA PHE A 462 -25.88 20.36 20.43
C PHE A 462 -25.53 20.74 18.99
N LEU A 463 -25.92 19.88 18.04
CA LEU A 463 -25.71 20.06 16.61
C LEU A 463 -26.96 19.64 15.82
N ARG A 464 -27.66 20.64 15.26
CA ARG A 464 -28.75 20.46 14.29
C ARG A 464 -28.27 20.86 12.90
N ARG A 465 -28.54 20.01 11.90
CA ARG A 465 -28.15 20.21 10.50
C ARG A 465 -29.11 19.50 9.52
N PRO A 466 -29.17 19.91 8.24
CA PRO A 466 -29.84 19.16 7.19
C PRO A 466 -29.30 17.74 6.98
N SER A 467 -30.09 16.88 6.34
CA SER A 467 -29.72 15.51 5.98
C SER A 467 -28.88 15.44 4.69
N LYS A 468 -29.24 16.24 3.66
CA LYS A 468 -28.50 16.33 2.40
C LYS A 468 -27.36 17.35 2.51
N ILE A 469 -26.14 16.85 2.63
CA ILE A 469 -24.91 17.65 2.71
C ILE A 469 -24.01 17.33 1.53
N SER A 470 -23.36 18.37 0.98
CA SER A 470 -22.23 18.23 0.06
C SER A 470 -20.97 18.82 0.68
N PHE A 471 -19.81 18.23 0.37
CA PHE A 471 -18.53 18.58 0.98
C PHE A 471 -17.41 18.61 -0.06
N ALA A 472 -16.67 19.72 -0.11
CA ALA A 472 -15.41 19.85 -0.83
C ALA A 472 -14.24 19.90 0.19
N PRO A 473 -13.47 18.81 0.35
CA PRO A 473 -12.33 18.77 1.28
C PRO A 473 -11.13 19.56 0.77
N GLN A 474 -10.31 20.06 1.71
CA GLN A 474 -9.07 20.79 1.42
C GLN A 474 -8.07 19.95 0.59
N LEU A 475 -7.94 18.65 0.92
CA LEU A 475 -7.20 17.70 0.10
C LEU A 475 -8.12 17.16 -1.00
N SER A 476 -7.90 17.65 -2.22
CA SER A 476 -8.72 17.33 -3.39
C SER A 476 -8.56 15.89 -3.85
N TRP A 477 -9.45 14.99 -3.40
CA TRP A 477 -9.45 13.58 -3.75
C TRP A 477 -10.18 13.28 -5.07
N LEU A 478 -9.46 12.68 -6.01
CA LEU A 478 -9.99 12.13 -7.26
C LEU A 478 -9.71 10.62 -7.34
N PHE A 479 -10.66 9.86 -7.91
CA PHE A 479 -10.52 8.43 -8.14
C PHE A 479 -10.07 8.15 -9.58
N ASN A 480 -9.47 6.98 -9.81
CA ASN A 480 -8.99 6.61 -11.14
C ASN A 480 -10.18 6.33 -12.08
N GLY A 481 -10.33 7.17 -13.10
CA GLY A 481 -11.46 7.21 -14.03
C GLY A 481 -11.39 8.49 -14.89
N SER A 482 -12.42 8.77 -15.69
CA SER A 482 -12.49 10.02 -16.44
C SER A 482 -12.87 11.21 -15.55
N ILE A 483 -12.63 12.42 -16.04
CA ILE A 483 -13.00 13.65 -15.32
C ILE A 483 -14.52 13.78 -15.22
N LYS A 484 -15.27 13.41 -16.28
CA LYS A 484 -16.74 13.30 -16.25
C LYS A 484 -17.23 12.35 -15.16
N GLN A 485 -16.67 11.14 -15.05
CA GLN A 485 -17.00 10.20 -13.98
C GLN A 485 -16.68 10.79 -12.59
N ASN A 486 -15.56 11.49 -12.46
CA ASN A 486 -15.16 12.15 -11.23
C ASN A 486 -16.11 13.30 -10.81
N ILE A 487 -16.73 14.03 -11.76
CA ILE A 487 -17.71 15.09 -11.45
C ILE A 487 -19.09 14.49 -11.14
N LEU A 488 -19.57 13.54 -11.95
CA LEU A 488 -20.89 12.93 -11.77
C LEU A 488 -21.01 12.11 -10.48
N PHE A 489 -19.96 11.35 -10.10
CA PHE A 489 -19.90 10.62 -8.83
C PHE A 489 -21.14 9.75 -8.52
N HIS A 490 -21.61 8.99 -9.52
CA HIS A 490 -22.84 8.14 -9.52
C HIS A 490 -24.19 8.88 -9.63
N GLU A 491 -24.22 10.23 -9.68
CA GLU A 491 -25.40 10.96 -10.13
C GLU A 491 -25.62 10.75 -11.64
N SER A 492 -26.87 10.85 -12.11
CA SER A 492 -27.19 10.78 -13.54
C SER A 492 -26.68 12.03 -14.29
N LEU A 493 -26.43 11.89 -15.60
CA LEU A 493 -26.02 13.00 -16.47
C LEU A 493 -27.23 13.81 -16.93
N ASP A 494 -27.36 15.03 -16.40
CA ASP A 494 -28.15 16.12 -16.99
C ASP A 494 -27.15 17.05 -17.70
N GLU A 495 -27.18 17.08 -19.03
CA GLU A 495 -26.25 17.93 -19.79
C GLU A 495 -26.41 19.43 -19.51
N LYS A 496 -27.63 19.91 -19.27
CA LYS A 496 -27.90 21.34 -19.03
C LYS A 496 -27.33 21.75 -17.68
N LYS A 497 -27.50 20.91 -16.65
CA LYS A 497 -26.87 21.09 -15.33
C LYS A 497 -25.36 20.93 -15.39
N TYR A 498 -24.85 19.92 -16.10
CA TYR A 498 -23.42 19.63 -16.22
C TYR A 498 -22.66 20.80 -16.87
N ARG A 499 -23.15 21.32 -18.01
CA ARG A 499 -22.57 22.52 -18.66
C ARG A 499 -22.61 23.74 -17.74
N ARG A 500 -23.73 24.00 -17.03
CA ARG A 500 -23.82 25.09 -16.04
C ARG A 500 -22.78 24.98 -14.92
N VAL A 501 -22.51 23.76 -14.41
CA VAL A 501 -21.50 23.53 -13.36
C VAL A 501 -20.08 23.72 -13.90
N LEU A 502 -19.77 23.26 -15.12
CA LEU A 502 -18.47 23.51 -15.77
C LEU A 502 -18.21 25.00 -15.97
N HIS A 503 -19.20 25.75 -16.47
CA HIS A 503 -19.13 27.21 -16.61
C HIS A 503 -18.98 27.93 -15.26
N ALA A 504 -19.73 27.52 -14.23
CA ALA A 504 -19.68 28.13 -12.89
C ALA A 504 -18.35 27.87 -12.15
N THR A 505 -17.68 26.77 -12.46
CA THR A 505 -16.34 26.41 -11.92
C THR A 505 -15.18 26.80 -12.84
N SER A 506 -15.46 27.49 -13.96
CA SER A 506 -14.47 27.88 -14.98
C SER A 506 -13.60 26.72 -15.49
N LEU A 507 -14.15 25.51 -15.59
CA LEU A 507 -13.44 24.32 -16.08
C LEU A 507 -13.43 24.16 -17.60
N GLU A 508 -14.27 24.91 -18.32
CA GLU A 508 -14.44 24.79 -19.77
C GLU A 508 -13.14 25.03 -20.55
N LYS A 509 -12.33 25.99 -20.08
CA LYS A 509 -11.01 26.32 -20.66
C LYS A 509 -10.04 25.13 -20.54
N ASP A 510 -9.91 24.56 -19.34
CA ASP A 510 -9.05 23.38 -19.11
C ASP A 510 -9.53 22.17 -19.91
N ILE A 511 -10.84 21.94 -19.99
CA ILE A 511 -11.43 20.85 -20.79
C ILE A 511 -11.09 21.01 -22.27
N SER A 512 -11.16 22.24 -22.81
CA SER A 512 -10.79 22.51 -24.21
C SER A 512 -9.30 22.31 -24.50
N GLY A 513 -8.44 22.35 -23.48
CA GLY A 513 -6.99 22.11 -23.59
C GLY A 513 -6.56 20.65 -23.36
N TRP A 514 -7.48 19.72 -23.08
CA TRP A 514 -7.15 18.31 -22.91
C TRP A 514 -7.49 17.49 -24.16
N VAL A 515 -6.55 16.66 -24.62
CA VAL A 515 -6.65 15.82 -25.84
C VAL A 515 -7.97 15.04 -25.96
N ASN A 516 -8.51 14.53 -24.84
CA ASN A 516 -9.77 13.75 -24.81
C ASN A 516 -10.91 14.49 -24.08
N GLY A 517 -10.81 15.81 -23.90
CA GLY A 517 -11.81 16.63 -23.21
C GLY A 517 -12.19 16.08 -21.83
N ASP A 518 -13.49 15.99 -21.53
CA ASP A 518 -14.00 15.47 -20.25
C ASP A 518 -13.84 13.95 -20.07
N GLN A 519 -13.48 13.22 -21.13
CA GLN A 519 -13.12 11.79 -21.07
C GLN A 519 -11.66 11.55 -20.67
N THR A 520 -10.84 12.59 -20.59
CA THR A 520 -9.44 12.49 -20.16
C THR A 520 -9.33 11.75 -18.82
N LEU A 521 -8.53 10.68 -18.80
CA LEU A 521 -8.29 9.90 -17.60
C LEU A 521 -7.46 10.70 -16.59
N VAL A 522 -7.87 10.65 -15.33
CA VAL A 522 -7.24 11.38 -14.23
C VAL A 522 -5.90 10.76 -13.81
N GLY A 523 -5.79 9.43 -13.87
CA GLY A 523 -4.67 8.66 -13.32
C GLY A 523 -4.76 8.51 -11.79
N GLU A 524 -3.80 7.81 -11.18
CA GLU A 524 -3.80 7.60 -9.72
C GLU A 524 -3.71 8.94 -8.97
N ARG A 525 -4.67 9.16 -8.05
CA ARG A 525 -4.85 10.40 -7.24
C ARG A 525 -4.86 11.71 -8.05
N GLY A 526 -4.98 11.63 -9.37
CA GLY A 526 -4.76 12.79 -10.24
C GLY A 526 -3.34 13.35 -10.18
N LEU A 527 -2.28 12.53 -10.15
CA LEU A 527 -0.90 13.01 -10.41
C LEU A 527 -0.80 13.91 -11.65
N MET A 528 -1.75 13.75 -12.59
CA MET A 528 -1.88 14.41 -13.89
C MET A 528 -1.44 15.90 -13.97
N LEU A 529 -2.16 16.93 -13.49
CA LEU A 529 -3.32 17.05 -12.61
C LEU A 529 -3.00 18.17 -11.59
N SER A 530 -3.06 19.44 -12.02
CA SER A 530 -2.82 20.62 -11.19
C SER A 530 -3.68 20.65 -9.92
N GLY A 531 -3.16 21.20 -8.83
CA GLY A 531 -3.93 21.48 -7.61
C GLY A 531 -5.15 22.36 -7.88
N GLY A 532 -5.04 23.36 -8.75
CA GLY A 532 -6.17 24.18 -9.18
C GLY A 532 -7.19 23.44 -10.05
N GLN A 533 -6.75 22.51 -10.90
CA GLN A 533 -7.63 21.63 -11.67
C GLN A 533 -8.31 20.61 -10.76
N LYS A 534 -7.56 19.95 -9.86
CA LYS A 534 -8.07 19.04 -8.82
C LYS A 534 -9.14 19.72 -7.96
N ALA A 535 -8.84 20.91 -7.45
CA ALA A 535 -9.74 21.69 -6.61
C ALA A 535 -11.03 22.05 -7.36
N ARG A 536 -10.93 22.52 -8.61
CA ARG A 536 -12.11 22.82 -9.43
C ARG A 536 -12.93 21.58 -9.80
N ILE A 537 -12.32 20.42 -10.06
CA ILE A 537 -13.04 19.16 -10.32
C ILE A 537 -13.75 18.65 -9.05
N VAL A 538 -13.11 18.72 -7.87
CA VAL A 538 -13.72 18.35 -6.59
C VAL A 538 -14.84 19.33 -6.19
N LEU A 539 -14.66 20.61 -6.46
CA LEU A 539 -15.69 21.64 -6.30
C LEU A 539 -16.88 21.38 -7.26
N ALA A 540 -16.62 21.09 -8.53
CA ALA A 540 -17.65 20.72 -9.51
C ALA A 540 -18.46 19.48 -9.08
N ARG A 541 -17.80 18.43 -8.56
CA ARG A 541 -18.49 17.29 -7.91
C ARG A 541 -19.41 17.75 -6.78
N ALA A 542 -18.90 18.60 -5.89
CA ALA A 542 -19.66 19.07 -4.73
C ALA A 542 -20.89 19.89 -5.12
N ILE A 543 -20.82 20.68 -6.20
CA ILE A 543 -21.94 21.50 -6.71
C ILE A 543 -22.91 20.69 -7.57
N TYR A 544 -22.42 19.69 -8.31
CA TYR A 544 -23.27 18.83 -9.14
C TYR A 544 -24.20 17.97 -8.28
N ARG A 545 -23.73 17.51 -7.11
CA ARG A 545 -24.59 16.85 -6.11
C ARG A 545 -25.59 17.84 -5.51
N ALA A 546 -26.88 17.54 -5.59
CA ALA A 546 -27.93 18.41 -5.04
C ALA A 546 -28.04 18.26 -3.51
N ALA A 547 -27.52 19.24 -2.78
CA ALA A 547 -27.57 19.33 -1.32
C ALA A 547 -28.29 20.60 -0.81
N ASP A 548 -28.57 20.61 0.49
CA ASP A 548 -29.22 21.73 1.20
C ASP A 548 -28.23 22.50 2.09
N LEU A 549 -27.13 21.86 2.49
CA LEU A 549 -25.96 22.46 3.12
C LEU A 549 -24.70 22.10 2.33
N TYR A 550 -23.93 23.11 1.92
CA TYR A 550 -22.63 22.95 1.26
C TYR A 550 -21.50 23.33 2.23
N LEU A 551 -20.53 22.44 2.40
CA LEU A 551 -19.34 22.64 3.23
C LEU A 551 -18.11 22.71 2.32
N LEU A 552 -17.36 23.80 2.38
CA LEU A 552 -16.25 24.08 1.46
C LEU A 552 -14.98 24.38 2.29
N ASP A 553 -13.97 23.50 2.23
CA ASP A 553 -12.74 23.61 3.04
C ASP A 553 -11.54 24.13 2.21
N ASP A 554 -11.39 25.46 2.18
CA ASP A 554 -10.45 26.25 1.35
C ASP A 554 -10.24 25.73 -0.10
N PRO A 555 -11.32 25.46 -0.88
CA PRO A 555 -11.20 24.94 -2.26
C PRO A 555 -10.63 25.97 -3.25
N LEU A 556 -10.43 27.21 -2.81
CA LEU A 556 -9.82 28.30 -3.58
C LEU A 556 -8.35 28.54 -3.18
N SER A 557 -7.76 27.63 -2.40
CA SER A 557 -6.37 27.73 -1.91
C SER A 557 -5.30 27.51 -2.97
N ALA A 558 -5.57 26.70 -3.99
CA ALA A 558 -4.67 26.36 -5.08
C ALA A 558 -5.13 26.98 -6.42
N LEU A 559 -5.70 28.19 -6.36
CA LEU A 559 -6.15 28.95 -7.53
C LEU A 559 -5.59 30.37 -7.55
N ASP A 560 -5.19 30.80 -8.74
CA ASP A 560 -4.92 32.19 -9.10
C ASP A 560 -6.08 33.09 -8.61
N LYS A 561 -5.72 34.26 -8.12
CA LYS A 561 -6.60 35.25 -7.46
C LYS A 561 -7.77 35.69 -8.34
N GLU A 562 -7.54 35.81 -9.65
CA GLU A 562 -8.56 36.05 -10.68
C GLU A 562 -9.61 34.94 -10.73
N VAL A 563 -9.17 33.68 -10.86
CA VAL A 563 -10.04 32.49 -10.99
C VAL A 563 -10.80 32.23 -9.68
N GLY A 564 -10.14 32.43 -8.53
CA GLY A 564 -10.80 32.37 -7.22
C GLY A 564 -11.91 33.41 -7.07
N GLY A 565 -11.71 34.62 -7.60
CA GLY A 565 -12.74 35.67 -7.66
C GLY A 565 -13.89 35.34 -8.62
N GLU A 566 -13.58 34.83 -9.81
CA GLU A 566 -14.55 34.42 -10.84
C GLU A 566 -15.47 33.31 -10.31
N ILE A 567 -14.92 32.30 -9.62
CA ILE A 567 -15.67 31.20 -8.99
C ILE A 567 -16.45 31.69 -7.77
N MET A 568 -15.91 32.62 -6.97
CA MET A 568 -16.66 33.22 -5.87
C MET A 568 -17.94 33.90 -6.38
N ALA A 569 -17.82 34.68 -7.47
CA ALA A 569 -18.95 35.37 -8.09
C ALA A 569 -19.93 34.41 -8.79
N ARG A 570 -19.46 33.55 -9.72
CA ARG A 570 -20.36 32.70 -10.53
C ARG A 570 -20.89 31.48 -9.81
N CYS A 571 -20.05 30.78 -9.04
CA CYS A 571 -20.47 29.58 -8.33
C CYS A 571 -21.08 29.92 -6.97
N ILE A 572 -20.29 30.51 -6.07
CA ILE A 572 -20.66 30.58 -4.65
C ILE A 572 -21.75 31.63 -4.43
N LYS A 573 -21.66 32.81 -5.07
CA LYS A 573 -22.71 33.84 -5.06
C LYS A 573 -23.75 33.73 -6.18
N GLY A 574 -23.45 33.02 -7.26
CA GLY A 574 -24.37 32.86 -8.39
C GLY A 574 -25.20 31.57 -8.28
N TYR A 575 -24.56 30.43 -8.50
CA TYR A 575 -25.21 29.11 -8.54
C TYR A 575 -25.72 28.64 -7.16
N LEU A 576 -25.01 28.95 -6.07
CA LEU A 576 -25.38 28.53 -4.70
C LEU A 576 -26.14 29.60 -3.90
N LYS A 577 -26.60 30.69 -4.53
CA LYS A 577 -27.22 31.83 -3.85
C LYS A 577 -28.40 31.46 -2.91
N ASP A 578 -29.21 30.47 -3.31
CA ASP A 578 -30.41 30.04 -2.59
C ASP A 578 -30.12 28.85 -1.63
N LYS A 579 -28.85 28.65 -1.23
CA LYS A 579 -28.40 27.50 -0.45
C LYS A 579 -27.44 27.87 0.68
N LEU A 580 -27.66 27.28 1.86
CA LEU A 580 -26.82 27.46 3.03
C LEU A 580 -25.40 26.91 2.73
N THR A 581 -24.42 27.80 2.75
CA THR A 581 -23.04 27.50 2.33
C THR A 581 -22.06 27.95 3.41
N ILE A 582 -21.27 27.01 3.95
CA ILE A 582 -20.18 27.31 4.90
C ILE A 582 -18.86 27.19 4.14
N LEU A 583 -18.18 28.31 3.98
CA LEU A 583 -16.87 28.44 3.33
C LEU A 583 -15.80 28.69 4.38
N VAL A 584 -15.04 27.65 4.74
CA VAL A 584 -13.71 27.84 5.32
C VAL A 584 -12.79 28.33 4.21
N THR A 585 -12.03 29.40 4.44
CA THR A 585 -10.91 29.73 3.57
C THR A 585 -9.88 30.62 4.27
N HIS A 586 -8.59 30.42 3.94
CA HIS A 586 -7.56 31.39 4.26
C HIS A 586 -7.52 32.55 3.22
N GLN A 587 -8.32 32.51 2.13
CA GLN A 587 -8.50 33.60 1.15
C GLN A 587 -9.45 34.67 1.72
N VAL A 588 -9.04 35.40 2.75
CA VAL A 588 -9.91 36.42 3.38
C VAL A 588 -10.30 37.54 2.39
N SER A 589 -9.55 37.74 1.31
CA SER A 589 -9.90 38.59 0.16
C SER A 589 -11.29 38.27 -0.42
N LEU A 590 -11.67 37.00 -0.39
CA LEU A 590 -12.94 36.50 -0.91
C LEU A 590 -14.03 36.50 0.17
N LEU A 591 -13.64 36.43 1.45
CA LEU A 591 -14.58 36.55 2.58
C LEU A 591 -15.22 37.92 2.70
N LYS A 592 -14.65 38.97 2.09
CA LYS A 592 -15.31 40.26 1.81
C LYS A 592 -16.70 40.14 1.17
N GLN A 593 -17.01 38.99 0.57
CA GLN A 593 -18.30 38.71 -0.06
C GLN A 593 -19.25 37.88 0.83
N ALA A 594 -18.81 37.27 1.93
CA ALA A 594 -19.69 36.47 2.79
C ALA A 594 -20.67 37.34 3.59
N ASP A 595 -21.85 36.80 3.90
CA ASP A 595 -22.93 37.54 4.57
C ASP A 595 -22.71 37.60 6.10
N VAL A 596 -21.99 36.60 6.63
CA VAL A 596 -21.49 36.52 8.02
C VAL A 596 -20.08 35.92 7.96
N VAL A 597 -19.14 36.44 8.74
CA VAL A 597 -17.77 35.90 8.81
C VAL A 597 -17.39 35.60 10.27
N PHE A 598 -16.88 34.39 10.49
CA PHE A 598 -16.34 33.95 11.78
C PHE A 598 -14.82 33.79 11.74
N GLU A 599 -14.18 34.22 12.82
CA GLU A 599 -12.79 33.93 13.14
C GLU A 599 -12.74 32.75 14.13
N LEU A 600 -11.98 31.72 13.78
CA LEU A 600 -11.70 30.58 14.66
C LEU A 600 -10.25 30.64 15.12
N GLU A 601 -10.03 30.95 16.40
CA GLU A 601 -8.72 31.09 17.03
C GLU A 601 -8.63 30.19 18.27
N ASN A 602 -7.58 29.36 18.36
CA ASN A 602 -7.34 28.45 19.49
C ASN A 602 -8.55 27.56 19.88
N GLY A 603 -9.41 27.21 18.91
CA GLY A 603 -10.62 26.41 19.12
C GLY A 603 -11.84 27.19 19.62
N ILE A 604 -11.77 28.51 19.73
CA ILE A 604 -12.86 29.43 20.09
C ILE A 604 -13.29 30.20 18.85
N CYS A 605 -14.60 30.41 18.68
CA CYS A 605 -15.19 31.07 17.52
C CYS A 605 -15.70 32.47 17.90
N ARG A 606 -15.35 33.48 17.11
CA ARG A 606 -15.82 34.89 17.20
C ARG A 606 -16.42 35.33 15.87
N GLU A 607 -17.32 36.30 15.87
CA GLU A 607 -17.85 36.93 14.64
C GLU A 607 -17.04 38.20 14.34
N VAL A 608 -16.69 38.45 13.06
CA VAL A 608 -15.77 39.53 12.65
C VAL A 608 -16.21 40.17 11.32
N ALA A 609 -16.04 41.48 11.18
CA ALA A 609 -16.35 42.20 9.94
C ALA A 609 -15.42 41.79 8.77
N ALA A 610 -16.00 41.61 7.59
CA ALA A 610 -15.38 40.93 6.46
C ALA A 610 -14.23 41.69 5.72
N SER A 611 -13.81 42.86 6.19
CA SER A 611 -13.06 43.85 5.39
C SER A 611 -11.54 43.63 5.28
N SER A 612 -10.93 42.70 6.03
CA SER A 612 -9.60 42.97 6.60
C SER A 612 -8.34 42.41 5.91
N ILE A 613 -8.37 41.30 5.13
CA ILE A 613 -7.14 40.61 4.67
C ILE A 613 -7.23 40.19 3.16
N LYS A 614 -6.08 39.93 2.50
CA LYS A 614 -5.95 39.38 1.11
C LYS A 614 -5.04 38.12 1.09
N LYS A 615 -5.15 37.23 0.08
CA LYS A 615 -4.25 36.06 -0.18
C LYS A 615 -3.85 35.97 -1.68
N PHE A 616 -2.91 35.07 -2.01
CA PHE A 616 -2.44 34.67 -3.35
C PHE A 616 -2.08 33.16 -3.33
N LYS A 617 -2.18 32.41 -4.45
CA LYS A 617 -1.48 31.12 -4.72
C LYS A 617 -1.61 30.64 -6.20
N CYS A 618 -1.18 29.40 -6.50
CA CYS A 618 -0.85 28.74 -7.79
C CYS A 618 -2.07 28.08 -8.52
N GLU A 619 -2.09 27.07 -9.43
CA GLU A 619 -1.24 25.90 -9.82
C GLU A 619 -1.59 25.40 -11.29
N HIS A 620 -0.69 25.13 -12.26
CA HIS A 620 0.26 23.98 -12.48
C HIS A 620 -0.13 23.02 -13.66
N SER A 621 0.81 22.19 -14.19
CA SER A 621 0.65 21.13 -15.24
C SER A 621 0.14 21.57 -16.65
N LYS A 622 0.15 20.79 -17.76
CA LYS A 622 0.01 19.31 -17.94
C LYS A 622 0.26 18.80 -19.40
N GLN A 623 0.86 17.59 -19.59
CA GLN A 623 0.56 16.56 -20.64
C GLN A 623 0.71 16.92 -22.18
N LYS A 624 0.70 16.03 -23.22
CA LYS A 624 0.61 14.54 -23.40
C LYS A 624 1.08 14.11 -24.84
N SER A 625 1.26 12.78 -25.07
CA SER A 625 0.95 11.96 -26.28
C SER A 625 1.69 12.18 -27.62
N ASP A 626 1.86 11.21 -28.55
CA ASP A 626 1.96 9.70 -28.67
C ASP A 626 2.68 9.49 -30.08
N ASP A 627 2.84 8.44 -30.93
CA ASP A 627 2.47 7.01 -31.18
C ASP A 627 3.41 6.43 -32.35
N THR A 628 3.07 5.35 -33.09
CA THR A 628 3.65 4.78 -34.39
C THR A 628 5.06 4.09 -34.40
N SER A 629 5.23 2.76 -34.61
CA SER A 629 5.36 1.88 -35.85
C SER A 629 6.77 1.88 -36.54
N TYR A 630 7.38 0.82 -37.13
CA TYR A 630 6.98 -0.43 -37.85
C TYR A 630 8.02 -1.61 -37.76
N GLU A 631 7.65 -2.84 -38.22
CA GLU A 631 8.43 -3.96 -38.90
C GLU A 631 9.82 -4.47 -38.38
N GLU A 632 10.45 -5.62 -38.77
CA GLU A 632 10.33 -6.57 -39.92
C GLU A 632 10.70 -8.07 -39.57
N GLN A 633 11.18 -8.90 -40.52
CA GLN A 633 11.40 -10.39 -40.49
C GLN A 633 12.91 -10.79 -40.27
N PHE A 634 13.46 -12.03 -40.16
CA PHE A 634 13.33 -13.41 -40.75
C PHE A 634 13.69 -14.48 -39.66
N ILE A 635 13.18 -15.74 -39.61
CA ILE A 635 13.36 -16.99 -40.43
C ILE A 635 14.78 -17.62 -40.40
N GLU A 636 14.90 -18.84 -39.86
CA GLU A 636 15.56 -20.02 -40.48
C GLU A 636 15.20 -21.35 -39.75
N GLU A 637 15.39 -22.50 -40.42
CA GLU A 637 15.07 -23.87 -39.96
C GLU A 637 16.40 -24.62 -39.56
N GLU A 638 16.56 -25.92 -39.25
CA GLU A 638 16.00 -27.18 -39.77
C GLU A 638 15.93 -28.33 -38.74
N ASP A 639 15.19 -29.38 -39.10
CA ASP A 639 15.16 -30.73 -38.50
C ASP A 639 16.56 -31.38 -38.38
N SER A 640 16.88 -32.18 -37.35
CA SER A 640 16.59 -33.63 -37.24
C SER A 640 17.65 -34.28 -36.30
N SER A 641 17.69 -35.57 -35.91
CA SER A 641 16.91 -36.77 -36.26
C SER A 641 16.88 -37.79 -35.09
N THR A 642 15.86 -38.64 -35.09
CA THR A 642 15.76 -40.02 -34.54
C THR A 642 16.80 -40.58 -33.53
N GLY A 643 16.31 -41.14 -32.41
CA GLY A 643 17.16 -41.92 -31.48
C GLY A 643 16.47 -42.80 -30.41
N PHE A 644 15.19 -43.18 -30.58
CA PHE A 644 14.47 -43.94 -29.53
C PHE A 644 14.80 -45.45 -29.51
N ALA A 645 15.23 -45.95 -28.36
CA ALA A 645 15.49 -47.37 -28.13
C ALA A 645 14.19 -48.21 -28.15
N GLY A 646 14.25 -49.39 -28.77
CA GLY A 646 13.08 -50.24 -29.00
C GLY A 646 12.40 -50.76 -27.72
N LEU A 647 11.07 -50.72 -27.71
CA LEU A 647 10.18 -51.23 -26.64
C LEU A 647 10.51 -52.67 -26.16
N LYS A 648 11.10 -53.51 -27.03
CA LYS A 648 11.51 -54.88 -26.71
C LYS A 648 12.59 -54.96 -25.62
N THR A 649 13.45 -53.93 -25.52
CA THR A 649 14.47 -53.82 -24.47
C THR A 649 13.83 -53.49 -23.11
N TYR A 650 12.88 -52.55 -23.09
CA TYR A 650 12.07 -52.26 -21.90
C TYR A 650 11.26 -53.48 -21.44
N TYR A 651 10.62 -54.20 -22.38
CA TYR A 651 9.82 -55.39 -22.09
C TYR A 651 10.61 -56.47 -21.33
N ASN A 652 11.87 -56.72 -21.72
CA ASN A 652 12.73 -57.67 -21.01
C ASN A 652 13.15 -57.15 -19.61
N TYR A 653 13.33 -55.84 -19.43
CA TYR A 653 13.62 -55.23 -18.13
C TYR A 653 12.43 -55.32 -17.16
N PHE A 654 11.19 -55.19 -17.68
CA PHE A 654 9.95 -55.32 -16.89
C PHE A 654 9.67 -56.73 -16.34
N LYS A 655 10.42 -57.77 -16.77
CA LYS A 655 10.16 -59.16 -16.38
C LYS A 655 10.39 -59.43 -14.88
N ASN A 656 11.22 -58.63 -14.20
CA ASN A 656 11.45 -58.69 -12.75
C ASN A 656 10.48 -57.77 -11.98
N GLY A 657 9.18 -57.88 -12.28
CA GLY A 657 8.21 -56.79 -12.12
C GLY A 657 7.84 -56.33 -10.70
N THR A 658 8.15 -57.08 -9.64
CA THR A 658 7.53 -56.84 -8.31
C THR A 658 8.14 -55.67 -7.52
N LEU A 659 9.46 -55.50 -7.58
CA LEU A 659 10.11 -54.25 -7.16
C LEU A 659 9.61 -53.09 -8.03
N VAL A 660 9.49 -53.33 -9.35
CA VAL A 660 9.13 -52.30 -10.33
C VAL A 660 7.74 -51.72 -10.07
N ILE A 661 6.72 -52.52 -9.74
CA ILE A 661 5.38 -52.00 -9.40
C ILE A 661 5.44 -51.09 -8.15
N THR A 662 6.16 -51.52 -7.11
CA THR A 662 6.28 -50.75 -5.85
C THR A 662 7.04 -49.43 -6.05
N TYR A 663 8.10 -49.46 -6.87
CA TYR A 663 8.81 -48.24 -7.28
C TYR A 663 8.01 -47.39 -8.27
N LEU A 664 7.18 -47.96 -9.15
CA LEU A 664 6.34 -47.20 -10.07
C LEU A 664 5.27 -46.38 -9.33
N CYS A 665 4.61 -46.94 -8.32
CA CYS A 665 3.65 -46.19 -7.52
C CYS A 665 4.33 -45.01 -6.79
N SER A 666 5.44 -45.27 -6.11
CA SER A 666 6.17 -44.24 -5.35
C SER A 666 6.89 -43.20 -6.23
N THR A 667 7.36 -43.58 -7.43
CA THR A 667 7.89 -42.63 -8.42
C THR A 667 6.79 -41.84 -9.13
N PHE A 668 5.58 -42.39 -9.29
CA PHE A 668 4.44 -41.63 -9.82
C PHE A 668 4.01 -40.51 -8.88
N ASP A 669 3.92 -40.78 -7.57
CA ASP A 669 3.66 -39.74 -6.56
C ASP A 669 4.77 -38.66 -6.56
N ALA A 670 6.04 -39.08 -6.62
CA ALA A 670 7.18 -38.17 -6.71
C ALA A 670 7.17 -37.34 -8.01
N PHE A 671 6.76 -37.93 -9.13
CA PHE A 671 6.63 -37.26 -10.43
C PHE A 671 5.47 -36.24 -10.42
N GLN A 672 4.29 -36.61 -9.91
CA GLN A 672 3.17 -35.70 -9.74
C GLN A 672 3.54 -34.52 -8.82
N PHE A 673 4.25 -34.78 -7.73
CA PHE A 673 4.76 -33.75 -6.83
C PHE A 673 5.81 -32.85 -7.50
N SER A 674 6.68 -33.42 -8.34
CA SER A 674 7.69 -32.67 -9.10
C SER A 674 7.07 -31.78 -10.18
N LEU A 675 6.07 -32.27 -10.93
CA LEU A 675 5.28 -31.47 -11.87
C LEU A 675 4.58 -30.30 -11.17
N LYS A 676 4.07 -30.51 -9.95
CA LYS A 676 3.49 -29.42 -9.15
C LYS A 676 4.55 -28.40 -8.74
N ILE A 677 5.73 -28.85 -8.28
CA ILE A 677 6.84 -27.97 -7.92
C ILE A 677 7.30 -27.13 -9.13
N MET A 678 7.36 -27.72 -10.33
CA MET A 678 7.69 -27.02 -11.57
C MET A 678 6.66 -25.91 -11.87
N ALA A 679 5.36 -26.20 -11.81
CA ALA A 679 4.31 -25.19 -12.00
C ALA A 679 4.31 -24.11 -10.91
N ASP A 680 4.52 -24.48 -9.64
CA ASP A 680 4.65 -23.51 -8.53
C ASP A 680 5.91 -22.63 -8.70
N PHE A 681 6.99 -23.17 -9.28
CA PHE A 681 8.25 -22.47 -9.59
C PHE A 681 8.12 -21.49 -10.75
N ASP A 682 7.47 -21.88 -11.85
CA ASP A 682 7.20 -20.99 -12.99
C ASP A 682 6.37 -19.77 -12.56
N ILE A 683 5.34 -20.00 -11.72
CA ILE A 683 4.53 -18.92 -11.13
C ILE A 683 5.38 -18.00 -10.25
N ALA A 684 6.33 -18.55 -9.47
CA ALA A 684 7.24 -17.75 -8.66
C ALA A 684 8.23 -16.93 -9.52
N MET A 685 8.74 -17.50 -10.61
CA MET A 685 9.73 -16.86 -11.50
C MET A 685 9.20 -15.61 -12.22
N VAL A 686 7.88 -15.50 -12.43
CA VAL A 686 7.25 -14.23 -12.91
C VAL A 686 7.55 -13.06 -11.97
N SER A 687 7.76 -13.31 -10.67
CA SER A 687 8.16 -12.26 -9.72
C SER A 687 9.63 -11.86 -9.87
N VAL A 688 10.52 -12.82 -10.20
CA VAL A 688 11.93 -12.56 -10.49
C VAL A 688 12.07 -11.79 -11.80
N GLN A 689 11.36 -12.19 -12.85
CA GLN A 689 11.33 -11.50 -14.15
C GLN A 689 10.98 -10.01 -14.00
N ARG A 690 9.99 -9.68 -13.16
CA ARG A 690 9.61 -8.28 -12.86
C ARG A 690 10.71 -7.52 -12.12
N ILE A 691 11.48 -8.17 -11.25
CA ILE A 691 12.62 -7.54 -10.56
C ILE A 691 13.76 -7.30 -11.57
N THR A 692 14.03 -8.26 -12.45
CA THR A 692 15.03 -8.10 -13.53
C THR A 692 14.68 -6.95 -14.48
N GLN A 693 13.40 -6.73 -14.78
CA GLN A 693 12.95 -5.57 -15.57
C GLN A 693 13.34 -4.21 -14.97
N TYR A 694 13.48 -4.09 -13.64
CA TYR A 694 14.01 -2.87 -13.01
C TYR A 694 15.54 -2.76 -13.11
N SER A 695 16.27 -3.88 -13.21
CA SER A 695 17.73 -3.86 -13.36
C SER A 695 18.21 -3.42 -14.75
N THR A 696 17.35 -3.51 -15.75
CA THR A 696 17.60 -3.09 -17.14
C THR A 696 17.15 -1.64 -17.43
N LEU A 697 16.70 -0.88 -16.44
CA LEU A 697 16.31 0.52 -16.64
C LEU A 697 17.54 1.43 -16.81
N SER A 698 17.38 2.48 -17.62
CA SER A 698 18.39 3.53 -17.79
C SER A 698 18.71 4.22 -16.47
N GLN A 699 19.97 4.14 -16.03
CA GLN A 699 20.44 4.79 -14.81
C GLN A 699 20.76 6.28 -15.06
N GLU A 700 20.84 7.09 -14.00
CA GLU A 700 21.43 8.42 -14.09
C GLU A 700 22.92 8.27 -14.44
N GLN A 701 23.37 8.95 -15.51
CA GLN A 701 24.75 8.85 -15.98
C GLN A 701 25.65 9.79 -15.17
N ASP A 702 26.42 9.24 -14.23
CA ASP A 702 27.64 9.91 -13.77
C ASP A 702 28.67 9.89 -14.92
N LYS A 703 28.74 11.01 -15.66
CA LYS A 703 29.77 11.23 -16.68
C LYS A 703 31.12 11.45 -16.00
N ILE A 704 31.88 10.36 -15.86
CA ILE A 704 33.25 10.41 -15.32
C ILE A 704 34.19 10.92 -16.40
N ASP A 705 34.42 12.24 -16.42
CA ASP A 705 35.64 12.80 -16.97
C ASP A 705 36.60 13.12 -15.80
N ASN A 706 37.68 12.33 -15.68
CA ASN A 706 38.65 12.43 -14.60
C ASN A 706 39.65 13.59 -14.78
N SER A 707 39.52 14.40 -15.84
CA SER A 707 40.49 15.46 -16.19
C SER A 707 40.50 16.68 -15.28
N VAL A 708 39.53 16.85 -14.38
CA VAL A 708 39.42 18.02 -13.49
C VAL A 708 39.71 17.64 -12.03
N GLU A 709 41.00 17.57 -11.67
CA GLU A 709 41.41 17.61 -10.26
C GLU A 709 40.95 18.93 -9.62
N LYS A 710 40.31 18.86 -8.45
CA LYS A 710 39.70 20.02 -7.78
C LYS A 710 40.44 20.42 -6.53
N SER A 711 40.46 21.73 -6.26
CA SER A 711 40.71 22.22 -4.90
C SER A 711 39.56 21.78 -3.97
N PRO A 712 39.84 21.42 -2.71
CA PRO A 712 38.82 20.99 -1.75
C PRO A 712 37.90 22.13 -1.28
N SER A 713 38.09 23.35 -1.78
CA SER A 713 37.33 24.56 -1.43
C SER A 713 36.35 25.01 -2.53
N TRP A 714 36.17 24.26 -3.62
CA TRP A 714 35.17 24.57 -4.65
C TRP A 714 33.75 24.12 -4.22
N PRO A 715 32.69 24.94 -4.41
CA PRO A 715 32.69 26.30 -4.95
C PRO A 715 33.12 27.34 -3.90
N GLN A 716 33.84 28.38 -4.34
CA GLN A 716 34.39 29.45 -3.49
C GLN A 716 33.54 30.73 -3.53
N ASN A 717 32.90 31.01 -4.67
CA ASN A 717 32.20 32.25 -4.94
C ASN A 717 30.70 32.03 -5.19
N GLY A 718 30.34 30.89 -5.80
CA GLY A 718 28.95 30.64 -6.21
C GLY A 718 28.49 31.56 -7.35
N HIS A 719 29.40 31.96 -8.25
CA HIS A 719 29.07 32.56 -9.53
C HIS A 719 28.50 31.46 -10.44
N ILE A 720 27.38 31.73 -11.12
CA ILE A 720 26.72 30.71 -11.95
C ILE A 720 26.14 31.29 -13.24
N LYS A 721 26.36 30.57 -14.35
CA LYS A 721 26.07 31.01 -15.72
C LYS A 721 25.37 29.93 -16.53
N PHE A 722 24.18 30.24 -17.03
CA PHE A 722 23.38 29.39 -17.92
C PHE A 722 23.64 29.79 -19.37
N LYS A 723 24.02 28.84 -20.23
CA LYS A 723 24.21 29.01 -21.67
C LYS A 723 23.27 28.09 -22.45
N ASN A 724 22.36 28.66 -23.24
CA ASN A 724 21.38 27.97 -24.10
C ASN A 724 20.60 26.83 -23.40
N VAL A 725 20.37 26.94 -22.08
CA VAL A 725 19.84 25.82 -21.29
C VAL A 725 18.39 25.52 -21.64
N SER A 726 18.15 24.29 -22.08
CA SER A 726 16.84 23.78 -22.51
C SER A 726 16.53 22.45 -21.84
N LEU A 727 15.25 22.20 -21.54
CA LEU A 727 14.81 21.02 -20.79
C LEU A 727 13.50 20.49 -21.35
N ARG A 728 13.46 19.18 -21.59
CA ARG A 728 12.26 18.36 -21.83
C ARG A 728 12.19 17.28 -20.73
N TYR A 729 10.99 16.88 -20.32
CA TYR A 729 10.82 15.79 -19.32
C TYR A 729 10.83 14.39 -19.94
N ASP A 730 10.60 14.29 -21.24
CA ASP A 730 10.60 13.06 -22.03
C ASP A 730 11.02 13.44 -23.46
N GLU A 731 11.56 12.52 -24.24
CA GLU A 731 12.20 12.83 -25.52
C GLU A 731 11.19 13.29 -26.58
N GLY A 732 9.98 12.72 -26.55
CA GLY A 732 8.82 13.12 -27.38
C GLY A 732 7.95 14.26 -26.82
N LEU A 733 8.31 14.88 -25.69
CA LEU A 733 7.55 16.01 -25.12
C LEU A 733 8.15 17.38 -25.50
N PRO A 734 7.33 18.44 -25.62
CA PRO A 734 7.82 19.77 -25.96
C PRO A 734 8.73 20.37 -24.88
N LEU A 735 9.69 21.20 -25.31
CA LEU A 735 10.61 21.91 -24.42
C LEU A 735 9.87 22.79 -23.41
N VAL A 736 10.11 22.53 -22.12
CA VAL A 736 9.57 23.28 -20.98
C VAL A 736 10.48 24.45 -20.59
N LEU A 737 11.80 24.32 -20.78
CA LEU A 737 12.76 25.43 -20.80
C LEU A 737 13.35 25.56 -22.21
N LYS A 738 13.51 26.80 -22.68
CA LYS A 738 13.88 27.09 -24.08
C LYS A 738 15.03 28.10 -24.13
N SER A 739 16.24 27.60 -24.37
CA SER A 739 17.47 28.38 -24.60
C SER A 739 17.72 29.48 -23.56
N LEU A 740 17.63 29.15 -22.27
CA LEU A 740 17.90 30.10 -21.19
C LEU A 740 19.37 30.54 -21.20
N ASN A 741 19.57 31.85 -21.24
CA ASN A 741 20.87 32.50 -21.23
C ASN A 741 20.87 33.63 -20.19
N PHE A 742 21.54 33.40 -19.05
CA PHE A 742 21.67 34.41 -18.00
C PHE A 742 22.85 34.07 -17.06
N GLU A 743 23.32 35.07 -16.33
CA GLU A 743 24.45 34.98 -15.40
C GLU A 743 24.07 35.59 -14.05
N ILE A 744 24.62 35.03 -12.97
CA ILE A 744 24.34 35.36 -11.58
C ILE A 744 25.68 35.59 -10.87
N LYS A 745 25.86 36.75 -10.25
CA LYS A 745 27.14 37.16 -9.66
C LYS A 745 27.34 36.60 -8.25
N THR A 746 28.59 36.51 -7.84
CA THR A 746 29.03 36.18 -6.47
C THR A 746 28.25 36.95 -5.41
N GLY A 747 27.50 36.25 -4.56
CA GLY A 747 26.71 36.85 -3.47
C GLY A 747 25.41 37.54 -3.90
N GLU A 748 25.04 37.51 -5.18
CA GLU A 748 23.81 38.13 -5.71
C GLU A 748 22.57 37.34 -5.28
N LYS A 749 21.50 38.06 -4.93
CA LYS A 749 20.19 37.50 -4.57
C LYS A 749 19.21 37.80 -5.68
N ILE A 750 18.66 36.76 -6.29
CA ILE A 750 17.75 36.85 -7.43
C ILE A 750 16.40 36.20 -7.16
N GLY A 751 15.34 36.98 -7.39
CA GLY A 751 13.97 36.51 -7.32
C GLY A 751 13.49 35.96 -8.66
N VAL A 752 12.96 34.75 -8.69
CA VAL A 752 12.41 34.12 -9.90
C VAL A 752 10.88 34.01 -9.77
N VAL A 753 10.15 34.69 -10.66
CA VAL A 753 8.69 34.80 -10.67
C VAL A 753 8.09 34.52 -12.04
N GLY A 754 6.77 34.32 -12.08
CA GLY A 754 5.99 33.98 -13.27
C GLY A 754 4.73 33.20 -12.89
N ARG A 755 3.72 33.15 -13.77
CA ARG A 755 2.51 32.32 -13.56
C ARG A 755 2.89 30.84 -13.42
N THR A 756 2.03 30.00 -12.84
CA THR A 756 2.35 28.58 -12.77
C THR A 756 2.32 27.94 -14.17
N GLY A 757 3.23 27.00 -14.44
CA GLY A 757 3.51 26.50 -15.79
C GLY A 757 4.66 27.23 -16.51
N ALA A 758 5.11 28.39 -16.03
CA ALA A 758 6.17 29.17 -16.68
C ALA A 758 7.59 28.56 -16.68
N GLY A 759 7.79 27.38 -16.05
CA GLY A 759 9.08 26.68 -16.01
C GLY A 759 9.89 26.79 -14.71
N LYS A 760 9.41 27.49 -13.68
CA LYS A 760 10.18 27.74 -12.43
C LYS A 760 10.72 26.47 -11.75
N SER A 761 9.87 25.48 -11.47
CA SER A 761 10.32 24.20 -10.88
C SER A 761 11.15 23.35 -11.86
N SER A 762 11.07 23.61 -13.16
CA SER A 762 11.93 22.99 -14.17
C SER A 762 13.35 23.61 -14.16
N LEU A 763 13.51 24.88 -13.78
CA LEU A 763 14.81 25.49 -13.55
C LEU A 763 15.56 24.80 -12.40
N LEU A 764 14.84 24.36 -11.35
CA LEU A 764 15.40 23.53 -10.28
C LEU A 764 15.80 22.14 -10.78
N ALA A 765 14.94 21.50 -11.57
CA ALA A 765 15.23 20.19 -12.16
C ALA A 765 16.45 20.24 -13.09
N ALA A 766 16.68 21.34 -13.80
CA ALA A 766 17.90 21.60 -14.57
C ALA A 766 19.12 21.79 -13.65
N LEU A 767 19.02 22.68 -12.65
CA LEU A 767 20.14 23.03 -11.76
C LEU A 767 20.64 21.85 -10.92
N PHE A 768 19.74 21.01 -10.40
CA PHE A 768 20.09 19.78 -9.68
C PHE A 768 20.24 18.56 -10.59
N GLN A 769 20.11 18.73 -11.91
CA GLN A 769 20.25 17.68 -12.93
C GLN A 769 19.38 16.45 -12.59
N LEU A 770 18.09 16.69 -12.32
CA LEU A 770 17.08 15.65 -12.05
C LEU A 770 16.44 15.10 -13.34
N THR A 771 16.87 15.60 -14.50
CA THR A 771 16.36 15.28 -15.84
C THR A 771 17.48 15.63 -16.84
N LYS A 772 17.54 14.97 -18.01
CA LYS A 772 18.47 15.36 -19.08
C LYS A 772 18.23 16.82 -19.47
N ILE A 773 19.31 17.58 -19.70
CA ILE A 773 19.26 18.96 -20.20
C ILE A 773 20.19 19.15 -21.39
N GLU A 774 19.83 20.12 -22.24
CA GLU A 774 20.59 20.58 -23.39
C GLU A 774 21.19 21.95 -23.04
N GLY A 775 22.41 22.26 -23.51
CA GLY A 775 23.15 23.48 -23.14
C GLY A 775 24.20 23.25 -22.04
N GLN A 776 24.61 24.33 -21.35
CA GLN A 776 25.62 24.27 -20.27
C GLN A 776 25.18 25.10 -19.04
N ILE A 777 25.49 24.59 -17.85
CA ILE A 777 25.41 25.33 -16.58
C ILE A 777 26.82 25.34 -16.00
N ILE A 778 27.37 26.53 -15.78
CA ILE A 778 28.74 26.73 -15.29
C ILE A 778 28.66 27.31 -13.88
N LEU A 779 29.36 26.72 -12.91
CA LEU A 779 29.43 27.14 -11.51
C LEU A 779 30.90 27.32 -11.10
N ASP A 780 31.29 28.54 -10.72
CA ASP A 780 32.69 28.95 -10.50
C ASP A 780 33.61 28.39 -11.61
N ASP A 781 33.34 28.84 -12.84
CA ASP A 781 34.01 28.49 -14.12
C ASP A 781 34.00 27.02 -14.56
N ILE A 782 33.43 26.08 -13.79
CA ILE A 782 33.30 24.66 -14.16
C ILE A 782 31.91 24.35 -14.72
N ASP A 783 31.82 23.76 -15.93
CA ASP A 783 30.56 23.19 -16.48
C ASP A 783 30.15 21.96 -15.65
N ILE A 784 29.10 22.12 -14.83
CA ILE A 784 28.62 21.06 -13.94
C ILE A 784 27.81 19.98 -14.67
N VAL A 785 27.42 20.20 -15.94
CA VAL A 785 26.53 19.31 -16.71
C VAL A 785 27.32 18.27 -17.51
N ASN A 786 28.53 18.64 -17.95
CA ASN A 786 29.36 17.78 -18.80
C ASN A 786 30.63 17.30 -18.09
N ASN A 787 31.18 18.08 -17.15
CA ASN A 787 32.51 17.86 -16.59
C ASN A 787 32.50 17.52 -15.09
N LEU A 788 31.37 17.03 -14.55
CA LEU A 788 31.23 16.78 -13.11
C LEU A 788 30.26 15.64 -12.75
N GLU A 789 30.70 14.77 -11.84
CA GLU A 789 29.88 13.76 -11.14
C GLU A 789 28.67 14.41 -10.43
N LEU A 790 27.49 13.80 -10.55
CA LEU A 790 26.24 14.35 -10.02
C LEU A 790 26.28 14.53 -8.50
N SER A 791 26.96 13.63 -7.79
CA SER A 791 27.13 13.73 -6.33
C SER A 791 27.91 15.00 -5.92
N LYS A 792 28.93 15.38 -6.69
CA LYS A 792 29.77 16.57 -6.48
C LYS A 792 29.08 17.86 -6.94
N SER A 793 28.23 17.77 -7.96
CA SER A 793 27.38 18.90 -8.39
C SER A 793 26.29 19.21 -7.36
N ARG A 794 25.61 18.18 -6.83
CA ARG A 794 24.50 18.32 -5.88
C ARG A 794 25.00 18.60 -4.44
N SER A 795 26.21 18.19 -4.08
CA SER A 795 26.82 18.56 -2.78
C SER A 795 27.19 20.05 -2.70
N ALA A 796 27.57 20.69 -3.80
CA ALA A 796 27.94 22.11 -3.87
C ALA A 796 26.79 23.10 -3.59
N ILE A 797 25.52 22.67 -3.70
CA ILE A 797 24.34 23.53 -3.68
C ILE A 797 23.41 23.16 -2.52
N SER A 798 22.97 24.11 -1.71
CA SER A 798 21.90 23.87 -0.72
C SER A 798 20.51 24.16 -1.30
N VAL A 799 19.51 23.37 -0.88
CA VAL A 799 18.11 23.55 -1.26
C VAL A 799 17.20 23.62 -0.02
N ILE A 800 16.25 24.56 -0.05
CA ILE A 800 15.08 24.60 0.83
C ILE A 800 13.85 24.37 -0.08
N PRO A 801 13.25 23.15 -0.07
CA PRO A 801 12.17 22.79 -0.99
C PRO A 801 10.80 23.33 -0.56
N GLN A 802 9.86 23.38 -1.52
CA GLN A 802 8.47 23.78 -1.32
C GLN A 802 7.76 22.93 -0.24
N ASP A 803 7.92 21.61 -0.34
CA ASP A 803 7.44 20.65 0.66
C ASP A 803 8.61 20.16 1.55
N PRO A 804 8.60 20.45 2.86
CA PRO A 804 9.70 20.13 3.78
C PRO A 804 9.60 18.67 4.26
N ILE A 805 10.20 17.75 3.50
CA ILE A 805 10.15 16.30 3.77
C ILE A 805 11.10 15.93 4.92
N LEU A 806 10.55 15.27 5.94
CA LEU A 806 11.26 14.67 7.07
C LEU A 806 10.98 13.16 7.11
N PHE A 807 11.98 12.39 7.54
CA PHE A 807 11.96 10.92 7.57
C PHE A 807 11.79 10.42 9.01
N SER A 808 11.30 9.20 9.18
CA SER A 808 11.25 8.55 10.49
C SER A 808 12.67 8.32 11.03
N GLY A 809 12.89 8.69 12.30
CA GLY A 809 14.22 8.71 12.92
C GLY A 809 14.34 9.81 13.98
N SER A 810 15.56 10.08 14.45
CA SER A 810 15.83 11.16 15.41
C SER A 810 15.87 12.55 14.76
N PHE A 811 15.85 13.62 15.57
CA PHE A 811 16.17 14.98 15.10
C PHE A 811 17.61 15.04 14.58
N ARG A 812 18.57 14.40 15.27
CA ARG A 812 19.98 14.28 14.84
C ARG A 812 20.11 13.71 13.44
N SER A 813 19.63 12.47 13.22
CA SER A 813 19.72 11.78 11.92
C SER A 813 18.96 12.47 10.78
N ASN A 814 17.96 13.29 11.10
CA ASN A 814 17.28 14.13 10.11
C ASN A 814 18.00 15.45 9.80
N LEU A 815 18.91 15.95 10.65
CA LEU A 815 19.75 17.13 10.36
C LEU A 815 21.06 16.72 9.67
N ASP A 816 21.72 15.70 10.23
CA ASP A 816 23.01 15.16 9.81
C ASP A 816 22.94 13.64 9.77
N PRO A 817 22.65 13.04 8.60
CA PRO A 817 22.59 11.58 8.46
C PRO A 817 23.97 10.91 8.48
N PHE A 818 25.07 11.67 8.36
CA PHE A 818 26.42 11.12 8.19
C PHE A 818 27.30 11.28 9.44
N ASP A 819 26.77 11.83 10.53
CA ASP A 819 27.50 12.15 11.77
C ASP A 819 28.79 12.96 11.49
N THR A 820 28.63 14.00 10.67
CA THR A 820 29.67 14.93 10.22
C THR A 820 29.84 16.17 11.09
N TYR A 821 28.82 16.53 11.88
CA TYR A 821 28.83 17.69 12.79
C TYR A 821 28.73 17.25 14.26
N THR A 822 29.28 18.06 15.16
CA THR A 822 29.13 17.85 16.60
C THR A 822 27.76 18.31 17.11
N ASP A 823 27.32 17.78 18.24
CA ASP A 823 26.08 18.17 18.91
C ASP A 823 26.05 19.68 19.22
N ASP A 824 27.20 20.29 19.55
CA ASP A 824 27.32 21.73 19.79
C ASP A 824 27.08 22.56 18.51
N GLU A 825 27.56 22.12 17.35
CA GLU A 825 27.25 22.76 16.06
C GLU A 825 25.76 22.61 15.71
N ILE A 826 25.19 21.43 15.98
CA ILE A 826 23.76 21.14 15.77
C ILE A 826 22.88 22.01 16.69
N TRP A 827 23.21 22.13 17.97
CA TRP A 827 22.52 23.01 18.92
C TRP A 827 22.65 24.48 18.55
N SER A 828 23.87 24.95 18.21
CA SER A 828 24.08 26.31 17.72
C SER A 828 23.29 26.59 16.44
N CYS A 829 23.08 25.60 15.58
CA CYS A 829 22.19 25.72 14.42
C CYS A 829 20.71 25.79 14.82
N LEU A 830 20.26 24.94 15.74
CA LEU A 830 18.88 24.91 16.25
C LEU A 830 18.50 26.20 16.99
N GLU A 831 19.44 26.85 17.66
CA GLU A 831 19.26 28.19 18.25
C GLU A 831 19.06 29.26 17.17
N LYS A 832 19.89 29.27 16.12
CA LYS A 832 19.78 30.23 14.99
C LYS A 832 18.44 30.14 14.26
N VAL A 833 17.81 28.96 14.22
CA VAL A 833 16.46 28.77 13.65
C VAL A 833 15.33 28.77 14.69
N GLN A 834 15.62 29.11 15.95
CA GLN A 834 14.64 29.20 17.06
C GLN A 834 13.91 27.87 17.38
N LEU A 835 14.50 26.71 17.00
CA LEU A 835 13.97 25.38 17.31
C LEU A 835 14.60 24.74 18.55
N SER A 836 15.70 25.29 19.11
CA SER A 836 16.40 24.70 20.26
C SER A 836 15.47 24.39 21.44
N GLN A 837 14.67 25.35 21.90
CA GLN A 837 13.69 25.13 22.98
C GLN A 837 12.66 24.04 22.64
N ARG A 838 12.25 23.92 21.37
CA ARG A 838 11.27 22.92 20.92
C ARG A 838 11.83 21.50 20.94
N VAL A 839 13.14 21.36 20.73
CA VAL A 839 13.88 20.09 20.82
C VAL A 839 14.23 19.77 22.28
N PHE A 840 14.76 20.74 23.02
CA PHE A 840 15.18 20.62 24.43
C PHE A 840 14.04 20.20 25.37
N ASN A 841 12.81 20.66 25.10
CA ASN A 841 11.61 20.27 25.85
C ASN A 841 11.15 18.81 25.61
N GLN A 842 11.86 18.01 24.83
CA GLN A 842 11.58 16.58 24.60
C GLN A 842 12.50 15.72 25.47
N ARG A 843 11.96 14.63 26.05
CA ARG A 843 12.67 13.77 27.02
C ARG A 843 14.02 13.22 26.50
N GLU A 844 14.12 13.02 25.19
CA GLU A 844 15.30 12.45 24.50
C GLU A 844 16.03 13.49 23.62
N GLN A 845 15.67 14.77 23.73
CA GLN A 845 16.30 15.89 23.01
C GLN A 845 16.57 15.61 21.51
N LEU A 846 17.85 15.55 21.08
CA LEU A 846 18.25 15.31 19.69
C LEU A 846 17.89 13.89 19.19
N ASP A 847 17.80 12.90 20.08
CA ASP A 847 17.44 11.51 19.74
C ASP A 847 15.93 11.25 19.69
N SER A 848 15.12 12.21 20.16
CA SER A 848 13.67 12.09 20.17
C SER A 848 13.09 11.86 18.77
N GLN A 849 12.03 11.05 18.68
CA GLN A 849 11.57 10.51 17.40
C GLN A 849 10.71 11.50 16.59
N ILE A 850 11.09 11.71 15.34
CA ILE A 850 10.28 12.30 14.27
C ILE A 850 9.41 11.19 13.67
N MET A 851 8.11 11.45 13.52
CA MET A 851 7.16 10.52 12.90
C MET A 851 7.20 10.62 11.36
N GLU A 852 6.81 9.55 10.67
CA GLU A 852 6.60 9.46 9.21
C GLU A 852 6.16 10.80 8.57
N GLY A 853 6.95 11.35 7.66
CA GLY A 853 6.65 12.61 6.96
C GLY A 853 6.65 13.86 7.86
N GLY A 854 7.23 13.80 9.06
CA GLY A 854 7.25 14.88 10.04
C GLY A 854 5.90 15.14 10.74
N LYS A 855 4.98 14.16 10.80
CA LYS A 855 3.59 14.36 11.27
C LYS A 855 3.46 14.98 12.67
N ASN A 856 4.45 14.84 13.54
CA ASN A 856 4.52 15.45 14.88
C ASN A 856 5.06 16.90 14.92
N LEU A 857 5.36 17.50 13.76
CA LEU A 857 5.81 18.87 13.60
C LEU A 857 4.87 19.66 12.68
N SER A 858 4.63 20.93 13.00
CA SER A 858 3.88 21.86 12.16
C SER A 858 4.65 22.24 10.89
N VAL A 859 3.96 22.73 9.85
CA VAL A 859 4.59 23.09 8.57
C VAL A 859 5.68 24.17 8.74
N GLY A 860 5.48 25.12 9.66
CA GLY A 860 6.48 26.13 10.01
C GLY A 860 7.72 25.54 10.69
N GLU A 861 7.54 24.64 11.68
CA GLU A 861 8.66 23.92 12.30
C GLU A 861 9.46 23.09 11.27
N ARG A 862 8.79 22.43 10.32
CA ARG A 862 9.47 21.66 9.26
C ARG A 862 10.26 22.54 8.29
N GLN A 863 9.76 23.73 7.95
CA GLN A 863 10.51 24.68 7.13
C GLN A 863 11.72 25.27 7.88
N LEU A 864 11.58 25.63 9.16
CA LEU A 864 12.71 26.02 10.01
C LEU A 864 13.75 24.89 10.16
N PHE A 865 13.32 23.64 10.16
CA PHE A 865 14.20 22.48 10.18
C PHE A 865 14.94 22.28 8.83
N CYS A 866 14.28 22.52 7.70
CA CYS A 866 14.95 22.55 6.39
C CYS A 866 15.95 23.72 6.27
N LEU A 867 15.64 24.86 6.88
CA LEU A 867 16.57 25.99 7.01
C LEU A 867 17.79 25.63 7.86
N ALA A 868 17.63 24.83 8.93
CA ALA A 868 18.76 24.31 9.72
C ALA A 868 19.67 23.38 8.89
N ARG A 869 19.10 22.46 8.09
CA ARG A 869 19.88 21.63 7.14
C ARG A 869 20.74 22.49 6.20
N ALA A 870 20.18 23.56 5.66
CA ALA A 870 20.90 24.48 4.77
C ALA A 870 22.01 25.29 5.49
N ILE A 871 21.79 25.65 6.77
CA ILE A 871 22.80 26.35 7.58
C ILE A 871 23.98 25.42 7.93
N LEU A 872 23.71 24.15 8.29
CA LEU A 872 24.77 23.16 8.56
C LEU A 872 25.63 22.88 7.31
N LYS A 873 25.00 22.76 6.13
CA LYS A 873 25.69 22.49 4.85
C LYS A 873 26.63 23.63 4.39
N LYS A 874 26.53 24.84 4.96
CA LYS A 874 27.49 25.97 4.79
C LYS A 874 27.84 26.34 3.32
N SER A 875 26.94 26.10 2.36
CA SER A 875 27.25 26.24 0.92
C SER A 875 27.21 27.69 0.41
N HIS A 876 28.04 27.98 -0.61
CA HIS A 876 28.14 29.30 -1.23
C HIS A 876 26.96 29.65 -2.15
N LEU A 877 26.27 28.65 -2.71
CA LEU A 877 25.01 28.80 -3.44
C LEU A 877 23.85 28.21 -2.63
N LEU A 878 22.79 28.99 -2.42
CA LEU A 878 21.52 28.57 -1.79
C LEU A 878 20.37 28.72 -2.79
N VAL A 879 19.49 27.72 -2.81
CA VAL A 879 18.29 27.70 -3.65
C VAL A 879 17.06 27.52 -2.76
N ILE A 880 16.07 28.39 -2.92
CA ILE A 880 14.84 28.41 -2.12
C ILE A 880 13.65 28.29 -3.08
N ASP A 881 12.86 27.23 -2.92
CA ASP A 881 11.67 26.98 -3.73
C ASP A 881 10.41 27.14 -2.87
N GLU A 882 9.69 28.25 -3.04
CA GLU A 882 8.37 28.50 -2.40
C GLU A 882 8.28 28.29 -0.87
N ALA A 883 9.41 28.26 -0.15
CA ALA A 883 9.51 27.75 1.24
C ALA A 883 8.52 28.39 2.25
N THR A 884 8.03 29.60 2.02
CA THR A 884 7.06 30.27 2.91
C THR A 884 5.60 30.23 2.41
N ALA A 885 5.33 29.59 1.27
CA ALA A 885 4.00 29.55 0.65
C ALA A 885 2.91 28.93 1.54
N ASN A 886 3.26 27.93 2.35
CA ASN A 886 2.38 27.23 3.31
C ASN A 886 2.54 27.71 4.77
N VAL A 887 3.30 28.80 4.99
CA VAL A 887 3.70 29.31 6.31
C VAL A 887 2.93 30.58 6.68
N ASP A 888 2.69 30.80 7.97
CA ASP A 888 2.00 31.97 8.51
C ASP A 888 2.90 33.23 8.50
N ASN A 889 2.27 34.41 8.52
CA ASN A 889 2.98 35.69 8.36
C ASN A 889 3.98 36.03 9.48
N LYS A 890 3.92 35.39 10.66
CA LYS A 890 4.94 35.58 11.70
C LYS A 890 6.15 34.71 11.38
N THR A 891 5.94 33.41 11.17
CA THR A 891 7.03 32.47 10.85
C THR A 891 7.70 32.80 9.50
N ASP A 892 6.96 33.32 8.51
CA ASP A 892 7.49 33.85 7.24
C ASP A 892 8.50 34.98 7.49
N LYS A 893 8.16 35.96 8.37
CA LYS A 893 9.10 37.03 8.78
C LYS A 893 10.34 36.47 9.48
N ASN A 894 10.18 35.55 10.43
CA ASN A 894 11.32 34.94 11.12
C ASN A 894 12.26 34.22 10.12
N ILE A 895 11.72 33.47 9.15
CA ILE A 895 12.51 32.84 8.08
C ILE A 895 13.25 33.90 7.25
N GLN A 896 12.58 34.98 6.85
CA GLN A 896 13.20 36.08 6.09
C GLN A 896 14.31 36.80 6.88
N GLU A 897 14.18 36.96 8.20
CA GLU A 897 15.21 37.52 9.07
C GLU A 897 16.42 36.59 9.18
N ILE A 898 16.21 35.29 9.41
CA ILE A 898 17.29 34.30 9.46
C ILE A 898 18.03 34.22 8.12
N LEU A 899 17.32 34.25 6.99
CA LEU A 899 17.92 34.29 5.65
C LEU A 899 18.78 35.54 5.42
N LYS A 900 18.31 36.71 5.85
CA LYS A 900 19.06 37.98 5.75
C LYS A 900 20.34 37.97 6.61
N ILE A 901 20.33 37.30 7.76
CA ILE A 901 21.45 37.23 8.71
C ILE A 901 22.47 36.16 8.29
N GLN A 902 22.05 34.89 8.19
CA GLN A 902 22.96 33.76 8.04
C GLN A 902 23.55 33.67 6.63
N PHE A 903 22.75 33.92 5.59
CA PHE A 903 23.16 33.81 4.18
C PHE A 903 23.52 35.17 3.57
N LYS A 904 24.13 36.07 4.37
CA LYS A 904 24.47 37.43 3.91
C LYS A 904 25.46 37.47 2.74
N LYS A 905 26.38 36.50 2.66
CA LYS A 905 27.44 36.40 1.64
C LYS A 905 27.19 35.34 0.54
N CYS A 906 26.13 34.55 0.63
CA CYS A 906 25.86 33.46 -0.31
C CYS A 906 25.06 33.97 -1.51
N THR A 907 25.39 33.49 -2.71
CA THR A 907 24.52 33.66 -3.89
C THR A 907 23.20 32.94 -3.62
N MET A 908 22.06 33.57 -3.95
CA MET A 908 20.75 33.04 -3.56
C MET A 908 19.73 33.11 -4.69
N ILE A 909 19.18 31.95 -5.08
CA ILE A 909 18.09 31.83 -6.04
C ILE A 909 16.77 31.63 -5.27
N ILE A 910 15.87 32.61 -5.32
CA ILE A 910 14.58 32.59 -4.60
C ILE A 910 13.44 32.44 -5.61
N ILE A 911 12.94 31.22 -5.80
CA ILE A 911 11.70 30.98 -6.54
C ILE A 911 10.52 31.26 -5.61
N ALA A 912 9.64 32.18 -6.04
CA ALA A 912 8.52 32.62 -5.21
C ALA A 912 7.21 32.75 -6.01
N HIS A 913 6.11 32.58 -5.28
CA HIS A 913 4.76 33.00 -5.70
C HIS A 913 4.22 34.19 -4.87
N ARG A 914 4.99 34.68 -3.88
CA ARG A 914 4.70 35.91 -3.11
C ARG A 914 5.71 36.99 -3.50
N LEU A 915 5.28 38.04 -4.19
CA LEU A 915 6.15 39.15 -4.62
C LEU A 915 6.87 39.84 -3.46
N GLU A 916 6.23 39.95 -2.29
CA GLU A 916 6.84 40.56 -1.09
C GLU A 916 8.14 39.86 -0.64
N THR A 917 8.30 38.56 -0.92
CA THR A 917 9.52 37.81 -0.56
C THR A 917 10.69 38.06 -1.51
N ILE A 918 10.45 38.47 -2.76
CA ILE A 918 11.51 38.77 -3.74
C ILE A 918 11.77 40.27 -3.95
N LYS A 919 10.93 41.15 -3.39
CA LYS A 919 11.09 42.61 -3.40
C LYS A 919 12.41 43.11 -2.79
N HIS A 920 13.10 42.26 -2.03
CA HIS A 920 14.42 42.50 -1.44
C HIS A 920 15.57 41.76 -2.16
N CYS A 921 15.35 41.22 -3.35
CA CYS A 921 16.40 40.69 -4.21
C CYS A 921 17.11 41.83 -4.94
N ASP A 922 18.39 41.66 -5.22
CA ASP A 922 19.21 42.63 -5.97
C ASP A 922 18.74 42.74 -7.43
N ARG A 923 18.22 41.62 -7.98
CA ARG A 923 17.62 41.53 -9.31
C ARG A 923 16.44 40.54 -9.29
N ILE A 924 15.51 40.72 -10.22
CA ILE A 924 14.34 39.86 -10.43
C ILE A 924 14.37 39.34 -11.87
N ILE A 925 13.97 38.09 -12.05
CA ILE A 925 13.86 37.38 -13.32
C ILE A 925 12.40 36.94 -13.47
N VAL A 926 11.72 37.41 -14.53
CA VAL A 926 10.35 36.99 -14.84
C VAL A 926 10.39 35.93 -15.93
N MET A 927 9.82 34.76 -15.63
CA MET A 927 9.68 33.66 -16.58
C MET A 927 8.26 33.59 -17.16
N TYR A 928 8.16 33.29 -18.45
CA TYR A 928 6.92 33.01 -19.15
C TYR A 928 7.16 31.93 -20.22
N ASN A 929 6.29 30.92 -20.30
CA ASN A 929 6.32 29.82 -21.28
C ASN A 929 7.69 29.16 -21.55
N GLY A 930 8.55 29.08 -20.51
CA GLY A 930 9.88 28.46 -20.59
C GLY A 930 11.04 29.39 -20.95
N GLN A 931 10.79 30.70 -21.04
CA GLN A 931 11.77 31.74 -21.38
C GLN A 931 11.78 32.84 -20.32
N ILE A 932 12.88 33.61 -20.27
CA ILE A 932 12.97 34.84 -19.47
C ILE A 932 12.44 36.00 -20.34
N VAL A 933 11.46 36.75 -19.84
CA VAL A 933 10.88 37.91 -20.54
C VAL A 933 11.35 39.25 -19.96
N GLU A 934 11.63 39.31 -18.66
CA GLU A 934 12.13 40.50 -17.97
C GLU A 934 13.27 40.16 -17.01
N SER A 935 14.21 41.10 -16.89
CA SER A 935 15.25 41.10 -15.88
C SER A 935 15.61 42.54 -15.49
N GLY A 936 15.72 42.83 -14.19
CA GLY A 936 15.97 44.18 -13.65
C GLY A 936 15.77 44.25 -12.13
N SER A 937 15.87 45.43 -11.53
CA SER A 937 15.48 45.64 -10.13
C SER A 937 13.95 45.65 -9.98
N TYR A 938 13.44 45.50 -8.75
CA TYR A 938 12.00 45.56 -8.49
C TYR A 938 11.37 46.89 -8.95
N ASN A 939 12.08 48.01 -8.80
CA ASN A 939 11.54 49.33 -9.14
C ASN A 939 11.46 49.51 -10.66
N ASP A 940 12.56 49.25 -11.38
CA ASP A 940 12.63 49.41 -12.84
C ASP A 940 11.58 48.56 -13.56
N LEU A 941 11.35 47.33 -13.10
CA LEU A 941 10.35 46.42 -13.68
C LEU A 941 8.90 46.84 -13.34
N MET A 942 8.67 47.50 -12.20
CA MET A 942 7.36 48.07 -11.86
C MET A 942 7.08 49.37 -12.64
N GLU A 943 8.10 50.16 -12.99
CA GLU A 943 7.96 51.37 -13.81
C GLU A 943 7.64 51.05 -15.29
N LYS A 944 8.21 49.98 -15.85
CA LYS A 944 7.96 49.53 -17.23
C LYS A 944 6.51 49.12 -17.51
N LYS A 945 5.75 48.70 -16.48
CA LYS A 945 4.34 48.27 -16.57
C LYS A 945 4.06 47.00 -17.40
N GLU A 946 5.06 46.14 -17.56
CA GLU A 946 5.01 44.90 -18.36
C GLU A 946 4.53 43.67 -17.53
N TYR A 947 5.17 42.51 -17.65
CA TYR A 947 4.77 41.24 -17.01
C TYR A 947 4.92 41.29 -15.48
N LEU A 948 5.98 41.89 -14.90
CA LEU A 948 6.05 41.99 -13.43
C LEU A 948 4.92 42.85 -12.86
N TYR A 949 4.62 43.98 -13.50
CA TYR A 949 3.58 44.90 -13.06
C TYR A 949 2.17 44.30 -13.18
N THR A 950 1.89 43.57 -14.26
CA THR A 950 0.61 42.85 -14.40
C THR A 950 0.49 41.71 -13.37
N LEU A 951 1.56 40.96 -13.11
CA LEU A 951 1.61 39.99 -11.99
C LEU A 951 1.36 40.67 -10.63
N ALA A 952 1.93 41.86 -10.39
CA ALA A 952 1.82 42.57 -9.11
C ALA A 952 0.45 43.19 -8.83
N ASN A 953 -0.31 43.54 -9.87
CA ASN A 953 -1.65 44.12 -9.73
C ASN A 953 -2.78 43.09 -9.84
N SER A 954 -2.50 41.87 -10.34
CA SER A 954 -3.43 40.73 -10.33
C SER A 954 -3.79 40.23 -8.93
#